data_AF-A0AA43QL21-F1
#
_entry.id   AF-A0AA43QL21-F1
#
_cell.length_a   1.000
_cell.length_b   1.000
_cell.length_c   1.000
_cell.angle_alpha   90.00
_cell.angle_beta   90.00
_cell.angle_gamma   90.00
#
_symmetry.space_group_name_H-M   'P 1'
#
loop_
_entity.id
_entity.type
_entity.pdbx_description
1 polymer ?
#
loop_
_entity_poly.entity_id
_entity_poly.type
_entity_poly.pdbx_seq_one_letter_code
_entity_poly.pdbx_strand_id
1 'polypeptide(L)'
;MEQPDDPDCDPDYVSSGVSESDEVNFSSEDSQDGSESEDDRHWSAARGHSRALASPGEGSRSLDTENYVATHKRRGKSSVRGRGGRGIKRGLRKPIEPGVDFKAYLSDATRAFTQSDLEKAELLTLRALQLNPEMFQAHSLLSEILTARQEPEKALKAAWNGAHTRPRDTQTWARVATMILQQGGEDRVAALRDAVYCYARIISVDKNNIEARFQRAALNRELGYKRKVVSEYEYILRYLPHDTTVLRHLADVYIEMKAADRALDHYKVTVAHLQQSEPDPNTSFSWSDVNIVAELYGSLERYEEGLTYLKGLSRWLLGRSEEDYWENFNHDDREWDLHDDPRRVEVSPFVQGRFDATSYGTGLPLELRIRFGMFRLCLEKHDAVEAIKHFEWLEPWDTGDGAKVSAFPDLFRETANALRCRKHFEEALRFYEPLQEVATYKDETMIMELALCYRALGASREAENCYLAILGNNPDSTEAQVALWNLDKESDNARTVHPKFHSVAVAAEQRRHPGAKGGDIRGRGRRSDQLPPLRTLLPSGSSKSEVVQKGEPKEMPDHRKEIQSLYARWKELRDRRGSSERDTAAWLEASKLLLRTFQEEKVFFPKDKHSKFYGYSKEARSLAQGRESEKEKAVRHTDSAIILPDGDMITIPDQYLGIPFEDWLNTLLEYSLELAKTGSLTAAYEVMTTLKSSNVFYHSQTALFLIQVGWFTCALHANDDESLSGVARWFLTKYQFVTDSYRLSSALHRLVDSDNIWYRNSVSQKFVLRQLKAMDFSLLVEERSQSHFQERASYTTRDNGGTPMMAEALDTSLLMLYGNMLYAGRSYTYAINYFLRALAVDRCNSAIQFSLALAYVHWALKRQAENRQQILMQGLAFLTAYYQGRQDAGSVSQRQEAEFNVGRTYHAIGLLHLSVPYYERCLQLGEAVSKEDGNDSNNNFVTQAALALQSHWAASGDMSRAQKITQRYLVIE
;
A
#
# COMPACT_ATOMS: atom_id res chain seq x y z
N MET A 1 -12.11 71.39 -14.42
CA MET A 1 -12.56 70.00 -14.61
C MET A 1 -11.44 69.15 -14.08
N GLU A 2 -11.64 68.46 -12.96
CA GLU A 2 -10.81 67.37 -12.48
C GLU A 2 -11.58 66.72 -11.32
N GLN A 3 -11.60 65.39 -11.26
CA GLN A 3 -12.34 64.60 -10.27
C GLN A 3 -11.44 64.25 -9.07
N PRO A 4 -12.02 63.94 -7.89
CA PRO A 4 -11.26 63.72 -6.66
C PRO A 4 -10.80 62.27 -6.46
N ASP A 5 -9.95 62.15 -5.45
CA ASP A 5 -9.28 60.98 -4.87
C ASP A 5 -10.09 59.68 -4.70
N ASP A 6 -9.40 58.55 -4.82
CA ASP A 6 -9.82 57.22 -4.33
C ASP A 6 -8.73 56.65 -3.40
N PRO A 7 -9.02 56.33 -2.12
CA PRO A 7 -8.00 55.99 -1.13
C PRO A 7 -7.99 54.50 -0.72
N ASP A 8 -7.37 53.63 -1.52
CA ASP A 8 -6.99 52.28 -1.07
C ASP A 8 -5.67 51.80 -1.73
N CYS A 9 -4.58 51.90 -0.98
CA CYS A 9 -3.26 51.36 -1.33
C CYS A 9 -2.55 50.88 -0.06
N ASP A 10 -2.78 49.62 0.30
CA ASP A 10 -2.13 48.95 1.43
C ASP A 10 -0.72 48.43 1.01
N PRO A 11 0.39 48.92 1.60
CA PRO A 11 1.73 48.75 1.02
C PRO A 11 2.50 47.49 1.46
N ASP A 12 1.84 46.46 1.99
CA ASP A 12 2.50 45.28 2.60
C ASP A 12 2.58 44.00 1.71
N TYR A 13 2.39 44.12 0.39
CA TYR A 13 2.62 43.00 -0.55
C TYR A 13 4.10 42.90 -0.98
N VAL A 14 4.99 42.47 -0.07
CA VAL A 14 6.40 42.18 -0.42
C VAL A 14 6.58 40.71 -0.78
N SER A 15 6.70 40.44 -2.07
CA SER A 15 7.10 39.14 -2.63
C SER A 15 8.40 38.62 -2.01
N SER A 16 8.33 37.45 -1.38
CA SER A 16 9.50 36.62 -1.07
C SER A 16 9.49 35.41 -2.01
N GLY A 17 10.22 35.51 -3.13
CA GLY A 17 10.44 34.38 -4.03
C GLY A 17 11.10 33.22 -3.28
N VAL A 18 10.39 32.10 -3.19
CA VAL A 18 10.93 30.81 -2.75
C VAL A 18 11.42 30.09 -4.00
N SER A 19 12.73 29.83 -4.06
CA SER A 19 13.31 28.98 -5.10
C SER A 19 12.82 27.54 -4.93
N GLU A 20 12.32 26.92 -6.00
CA GLU A 20 11.99 25.50 -6.06
C GLU A 20 13.25 24.64 -5.89
N SER A 21 13.62 24.33 -4.64
CA SER A 21 14.67 23.35 -4.33
C SER A 21 14.54 22.71 -2.94
N ASP A 22 13.35 22.74 -2.34
CA ASP A 22 13.06 22.14 -1.03
C ASP A 22 11.67 21.46 -1.06
N GLU A 23 11.57 20.30 -1.72
CA GLU A 23 10.51 19.35 -1.38
C GLU A 23 10.73 18.89 0.07
N VAL A 24 9.96 19.44 1.00
CA VAL A 24 10.02 19.04 2.41
C VAL A 24 9.43 17.64 2.56
N ASN A 25 10.34 16.67 2.49
CA ASN A 25 10.11 15.26 2.72
C ASN A 25 9.40 15.06 4.07
N PHE A 26 8.18 14.51 4.07
CA PHE A 26 7.38 14.28 5.28
C PHE A 26 7.93 13.06 6.04
N SER A 27 9.05 13.25 6.76
CA SER A 27 9.61 12.24 7.66
C SER A 27 8.81 12.19 8.96
N SER A 28 7.83 11.30 9.01
CA SER A 28 7.21 10.86 10.26
C SER A 28 8.16 9.90 11.00
N GLU A 29 9.08 10.46 11.78
CA GLU A 29 9.64 9.75 12.93
C GLU A 29 8.58 9.75 14.06
N ASP A 30 8.66 8.77 14.97
CA ASP A 30 7.73 8.50 16.09
C ASP A 30 6.30 8.00 15.75
N SER A 31 6.21 6.76 15.25
CA SER A 31 5.17 5.81 15.70
C SER A 31 5.47 4.36 15.24
N GLN A 32 6.17 3.58 16.07
CA GLN A 32 6.15 2.12 16.04
C GLN A 32 5.93 1.60 17.46
N ASP A 33 4.67 1.47 17.86
CA ASP A 33 4.32 0.57 18.97
C ASP A 33 4.47 -0.87 18.45
N GLY A 34 5.50 -1.56 18.93
CA GLY A 34 5.63 -3.01 18.75
C GLY A 34 4.69 -3.71 19.72
N SER A 35 3.91 -4.66 19.22
CA SER A 35 3.06 -5.51 20.05
C SER A 35 3.87 -6.26 21.11
N GLU A 36 3.50 -6.12 22.38
CA GLU A 36 4.03 -6.96 23.44
C GLU A 36 3.58 -8.42 23.23
N SER A 37 4.53 -9.32 23.04
CA SER A 37 4.35 -10.75 23.28
C SER A 37 5.33 -11.17 24.36
N GLU A 38 4.81 -11.53 25.53
CA GLU A 38 5.58 -12.13 26.61
C GLU A 38 6.13 -13.50 26.16
N ASP A 39 7.44 -13.60 26.00
CA ASP A 39 8.28 -14.74 26.43
C ASP A 39 9.69 -14.57 25.85
N ASP A 40 10.61 -14.03 26.65
CA ASP A 40 11.71 -14.87 27.14
C ASP A 40 12.47 -14.24 28.32
N ARG A 41 12.51 -14.97 29.43
CA ARG A 41 13.27 -14.60 30.62
C ARG A 41 14.55 -15.43 30.64
N HIS A 42 15.72 -14.84 30.42
CA HIS A 42 16.95 -15.24 31.11
C HIS A 42 18.16 -14.32 30.80
N TRP A 43 18.37 -13.28 31.61
CA TRP A 43 19.54 -13.24 32.50
C TRP A 43 19.38 -12.17 33.59
N SER A 44 19.47 -12.56 34.85
CA SER A 44 19.40 -11.67 36.00
C SER A 44 20.77 -11.58 36.68
N ALA A 45 21.27 -10.36 36.88
CA ALA A 45 22.40 -10.09 37.76
C ALA A 45 22.19 -8.76 38.49
N ALA A 46 21.75 -8.86 39.75
CA ALA A 46 21.40 -7.75 40.61
C ALA A 46 22.55 -6.76 40.89
N ARG A 47 22.20 -5.52 41.22
CA ARG A 47 22.86 -4.70 42.26
C ARG A 47 21.87 -3.72 42.89
N GLY A 48 21.38 -4.07 44.08
CA GLY A 48 20.52 -3.20 44.88
C GLY A 48 21.28 -2.01 45.47
N HIS A 49 20.55 -0.92 45.75
CA HIS A 49 21.08 0.21 46.52
C HIS A 49 21.00 -0.07 48.02
N SER A 50 22.14 -0.07 48.71
CA SER A 50 22.20 -0.04 50.17
C SER A 50 22.58 1.35 50.67
N ARG A 51 21.75 1.90 51.56
CA ARG A 51 22.10 3.05 52.41
C ARG A 51 23.17 2.64 53.43
N ALA A 52 24.08 3.56 53.76
CA ALA A 52 24.80 3.56 55.04
C ALA A 52 25.04 5.01 55.48
N LEU A 53 24.97 5.25 56.80
CA LEU A 53 25.16 6.57 57.42
C LEU A 53 26.62 6.78 57.83
N ALA A 54 27.05 8.04 57.89
CA ALA A 54 28.05 8.52 58.84
C ALA A 54 27.75 9.98 59.21
N SER A 55 27.86 10.30 60.50
CA SER A 55 27.58 11.64 61.08
C SER A 55 28.90 12.30 61.57
N PRO A 56 28.93 13.44 62.30
CA PRO A 56 29.67 14.61 61.82
C PRO A 56 30.91 14.98 62.67
N GLY A 57 31.74 15.87 62.13
CA GLY A 57 32.85 16.52 62.85
C GLY A 57 32.92 18.01 62.53
N GLU A 58 33.16 18.84 63.54
CA GLU A 58 33.03 20.30 63.49
C GLU A 58 34.27 21.01 62.89
N GLY A 59 34.08 22.21 62.34
CA GLY A 59 35.17 23.09 61.89
C GLY A 59 34.65 24.49 61.54
N SER A 60 34.98 25.49 62.35
CA SER A 60 34.31 26.80 62.35
C SER A 60 35.13 27.96 61.74
N ARG A 61 34.43 28.91 61.11
CA ARG A 61 34.71 30.37 61.06
C ARG A 61 36.10 30.88 60.61
N SER A 62 36.11 31.59 59.48
CA SER A 62 36.34 33.06 59.34
C SER A 62 36.27 33.38 57.84
N LEU A 63 35.46 34.34 57.37
CA LEU A 63 35.71 35.79 57.37
C LEU A 63 37.09 36.15 56.81
N ASP A 64 37.13 36.59 55.55
CA ASP A 64 37.68 37.91 55.26
C ASP A 64 36.99 38.54 54.03
N THR A 65 36.76 39.84 54.11
CA THR A 65 36.18 40.72 53.09
C THR A 65 37.26 41.48 52.33
N GLU A 66 36.86 42.21 51.29
CA GLU A 66 37.60 43.19 50.46
C GLU A 66 37.98 42.70 49.05
N ASN A 67 37.95 43.53 47.98
CA ASN A 67 37.24 44.79 47.71
C ASN A 67 37.34 45.08 46.18
N TYR A 68 36.34 45.78 45.60
CA TYR A 68 36.49 46.65 44.39
C TYR A 68 36.85 45.94 43.04
N VAL A 69 36.53 46.40 41.82
CA VAL A 69 35.86 47.60 41.26
C VAL A 69 34.89 47.19 40.13
N ALA A 70 33.75 47.88 39.99
CA ALA A 70 32.89 47.77 38.80
C ALA A 70 33.32 48.75 37.69
N THR A 71 33.33 48.31 36.42
CA THR A 71 33.40 49.23 35.27
C THR A 71 32.27 49.00 34.26
N HIS A 72 31.19 49.76 34.41
CA HIS A 72 30.28 50.02 33.30
C HIS A 72 30.94 50.97 32.28
N LYS A 73 30.86 50.65 30.99
CA LYS A 73 30.85 51.66 29.91
C LYS A 73 29.61 51.47 29.03
N ARG A 74 29.01 52.59 28.64
CA ARG A 74 27.67 52.69 28.03
C ARG A 74 27.78 53.39 26.67
N ARG A 75 26.82 53.08 25.78
CA ARG A 75 26.55 53.72 24.46
C ARG A 75 27.63 53.48 23.39
N GLY A 76 27.31 53.25 22.11
CA GLY A 76 26.00 53.04 21.48
C GLY A 76 25.95 53.65 20.07
N LYS A 77 25.53 52.88 19.06
CA LYS A 77 25.09 53.39 17.75
C LYS A 77 24.24 52.35 17.01
N SER A 78 23.22 52.84 16.32
CA SER A 78 22.23 52.09 15.53
C SER A 78 22.69 51.82 14.10
N SER A 79 22.36 50.65 13.53
CA SER A 79 22.07 50.51 12.10
C SER A 79 21.50 49.11 11.77
N VAL A 80 20.39 49.07 11.02
CA VAL A 80 19.90 48.01 10.12
C VAL A 80 20.05 46.54 10.57
N ARG A 81 18.93 45.91 10.96
CA ARG A 81 18.77 44.44 10.97
C ARG A 81 18.05 43.97 9.71
N GLY A 82 18.81 43.56 8.70
CA GLY A 82 18.30 42.79 7.58
C GLY A 82 18.16 41.30 7.92
N ARG A 83 17.12 40.67 7.35
CA ARG A 83 16.92 39.24 7.05
C ARG A 83 17.63 38.16 7.90
N GLY A 84 16.81 37.26 8.46
CA GLY A 84 17.00 35.81 8.29
C GLY A 84 18.33 35.22 8.77
N GLY A 85 18.61 35.32 10.06
CA GLY A 85 19.73 34.61 10.68
C GLY A 85 19.51 33.09 10.65
N ARG A 86 20.03 32.43 9.60
CA ARG A 86 20.22 30.97 9.54
C ARG A 86 20.78 30.49 10.88
N GLY A 87 20.23 29.39 11.41
CA GLY A 87 20.60 28.83 12.71
C GLY A 87 22.12 28.78 12.86
N ILE A 88 22.64 29.43 13.92
CA ILE A 88 24.07 29.53 14.19
C ILE A 88 24.60 28.10 14.28
N LYS A 89 25.34 27.65 13.26
CA LYS A 89 26.12 26.43 13.31
C LYS A 89 27.07 26.59 14.50
N ARG A 90 26.77 25.92 15.61
CA ARG A 90 27.69 25.85 16.76
C ARG A 90 29.02 25.37 16.20
N GLY A 91 30.03 26.24 16.25
CA GLY A 91 31.38 25.89 15.87
C GLY A 91 31.83 24.66 16.65
N LEU A 92 32.68 23.84 16.04
CA LEU A 92 33.15 22.61 16.69
C LEU A 92 33.67 22.93 18.09
N ARG A 93 33.29 22.11 19.08
CA ARG A 93 34.05 22.06 20.33
C ARG A 93 35.50 21.81 19.93
N LYS A 94 36.43 22.62 20.45
CA LYS A 94 37.86 22.34 20.27
C LYS A 94 38.13 20.93 20.79
N PRO A 95 38.98 20.12 20.12
CA PRO A 95 39.39 18.82 20.66
C PRO A 95 39.85 19.00 22.11
N ILE A 96 39.29 18.20 23.02
CA ILE A 96 39.73 18.20 24.41
C ILE A 96 41.17 17.71 24.42
N GLU A 97 42.09 18.50 24.98
CA GLU A 97 43.47 18.06 25.12
C GLU A 97 43.53 16.94 26.16
N PRO A 98 44.07 15.76 25.82
CA PRO A 98 44.10 14.65 26.76
C PRO A 98 44.96 15.00 27.98
N GLY A 99 44.38 14.81 29.17
CA GLY A 99 45.06 15.03 30.45
C GLY A 99 46.33 14.19 30.60
N VAL A 100 47.23 14.62 31.49
CA VAL A 100 48.54 13.97 31.69
C VAL A 100 48.39 12.50 32.06
N ASP A 101 47.48 12.20 33.00
CA ASP A 101 47.22 10.83 33.46
C ASP A 101 46.64 9.94 32.35
N PHE A 102 45.78 10.49 31.48
CA PHE A 102 45.28 9.76 30.31
C PHE A 102 46.41 9.39 29.35
N LYS A 103 47.34 10.33 29.07
CA LYS A 103 48.50 10.06 28.21
C LYS A 103 49.42 9.00 28.84
N ALA A 104 49.60 9.03 30.16
CA ALA A 104 50.36 8.03 30.89
C ALA A 104 49.71 6.63 30.79
N TYR A 105 48.43 6.49 31.14
CA TYR A 105 47.72 5.21 31.06
C TYR A 105 47.64 4.66 29.64
N LEU A 106 47.42 5.52 28.63
CA LEU A 106 47.40 5.10 27.22
C LEU A 106 48.80 4.64 26.76
N SER A 107 49.87 5.36 27.12
CA SER A 107 51.24 4.96 26.78
C SER A 107 51.65 3.65 27.47
N ASP A 108 51.25 3.45 28.72
CA ASP A 108 51.51 2.21 29.45
C ASP A 108 50.68 1.04 28.89
N ALA A 109 49.45 1.29 28.45
CA ALA A 109 48.61 0.31 27.77
C ALA A 109 49.20 -0.11 26.42
N THR A 110 49.66 0.84 25.59
CA THR A 110 50.34 0.53 24.32
C THR A 110 51.63 -0.26 24.58
N ARG A 111 52.42 0.07 25.61
CA ARG A 111 53.61 -0.70 25.98
C ARG A 111 53.25 -2.13 26.41
N ALA A 112 52.22 -2.32 27.23
CA ALA A 112 51.74 -3.64 27.62
C ALA A 112 51.26 -4.47 26.40
N PHE A 113 50.55 -3.83 25.46
CA PHE A 113 50.12 -4.48 24.21
C PHE A 113 51.30 -4.90 23.34
N THR A 114 52.34 -4.06 23.18
CA THR A 114 53.56 -4.45 22.46
C THR A 114 54.38 -5.54 23.16
N GLN A 115 54.12 -5.78 24.46
CA GLN A 115 54.72 -6.86 25.26
C GLN A 115 53.84 -8.12 25.28
N SER A 116 52.75 -8.15 24.50
CA SER A 116 51.73 -9.21 24.47
C SER A 116 50.99 -9.47 25.79
N ASP A 117 51.08 -8.53 26.75
CA ASP A 117 50.34 -8.58 28.02
C ASP A 117 48.93 -7.96 27.82
N LEU A 118 48.06 -8.77 27.20
CA LEU A 118 46.72 -8.34 26.76
C LEU A 118 45.81 -7.94 27.93
N GLU A 119 45.90 -8.63 29.07
CA GLU A 119 45.05 -8.40 30.24
C GLU A 119 45.38 -7.05 30.91
N LYS A 120 46.68 -6.76 31.07
CA LYS A 120 47.13 -5.47 31.60
C LYS A 120 46.86 -4.34 30.61
N ALA A 121 47.03 -4.59 29.30
CA ALA A 121 46.72 -3.62 28.27
C ALA A 121 45.23 -3.23 28.27
N GLU A 122 44.32 -4.19 28.39
CA GLU A 122 42.88 -3.94 28.50
C GLU A 122 42.55 -3.12 29.76
N LEU A 123 43.04 -3.53 30.93
CA LEU A 123 42.80 -2.84 32.19
C LEU A 123 43.28 -1.37 32.17
N LEU A 124 44.47 -1.12 31.61
CA LEU A 124 45.02 0.24 31.48
C LEU A 124 44.24 1.08 30.46
N THR A 125 43.78 0.47 29.36
CA THR A 125 42.96 1.16 28.35
C THR A 125 41.58 1.52 28.90
N LEU A 126 40.94 0.63 29.68
CA LEU A 126 39.68 0.92 30.37
C LEU A 126 39.83 2.04 31.41
N ARG A 127 40.96 2.11 32.13
CA ARG A 127 41.28 3.25 33.02
C ARG A 127 41.45 4.56 32.25
N ALA A 128 42.11 4.53 31.09
CA ALA A 128 42.19 5.70 30.21
C ALA A 128 40.80 6.16 29.74
N LEU A 129 39.91 5.23 29.35
CA LEU A 129 38.53 5.54 28.95
C LEU A 129 37.68 6.08 30.10
N GLN A 130 37.88 5.63 31.34
CA GLN A 130 37.21 6.20 32.52
C GLN A 130 37.57 7.68 32.75
N LEU A 131 38.80 8.09 32.42
CA LEU A 131 39.23 9.48 32.52
C LEU A 131 38.70 10.34 31.37
N ASN A 132 38.83 9.88 30.11
CA ASN A 132 38.35 10.61 28.94
C ASN A 132 37.60 9.69 27.95
N PRO A 133 36.28 9.50 28.12
CA PRO A 133 35.47 8.63 27.25
C PRO A 133 35.40 9.07 25.78
N GLU A 134 35.60 10.36 25.50
CA GLU A 134 35.51 10.93 24.14
C GLU A 134 36.78 10.70 23.27
N MET A 135 37.79 9.96 23.76
CA MET A 135 39.08 9.82 23.08
C MET A 135 39.18 8.58 22.18
N PHE A 136 39.11 8.81 20.86
CA PHE A 136 39.24 7.77 19.82
C PHE A 136 40.42 6.80 20.01
N GLN A 137 41.60 7.31 20.38
CA GLN A 137 42.82 6.49 20.47
C GLN A 137 42.68 5.33 21.46
N ALA A 138 42.00 5.56 22.58
CA ALA A 138 41.76 4.52 23.57
C ALA A 138 40.70 3.49 23.10
N HIS A 139 39.67 3.93 22.36
CA HIS A 139 38.70 3.01 21.74
C HIS A 139 39.31 2.15 20.62
N SER A 140 40.19 2.70 19.77
CA SER A 140 40.89 1.91 18.73
C SER A 140 41.84 0.90 19.37
N LEU A 141 42.64 1.32 20.36
CA LEU A 141 43.53 0.41 21.09
C LEU A 141 42.73 -0.70 21.80
N LEU A 142 41.60 -0.37 22.43
CA LEU A 142 40.72 -1.37 23.04
C LEU A 142 40.16 -2.35 22.01
N SER A 143 39.73 -1.87 20.84
CA SER A 143 39.28 -2.75 19.74
C SER A 143 40.40 -3.67 19.28
N GLU A 144 41.62 -3.19 19.11
CA GLU A 144 42.77 -3.97 18.65
C GLU A 144 43.19 -5.03 19.70
N ILE A 145 43.20 -4.68 20.98
CA ILE A 145 43.43 -5.63 22.09
C ILE A 145 42.35 -6.73 22.11
N LEU A 146 41.07 -6.36 22.02
CA LEU A 146 39.96 -7.32 22.07
C LEU A 146 39.91 -8.24 20.84
N THR A 147 40.28 -7.73 19.65
CA THR A 147 40.50 -8.56 18.47
C THR A 147 41.65 -9.55 18.68
N ALA A 148 42.77 -9.12 19.27
CA ALA A 148 43.89 -10.01 19.62
C ALA A 148 43.53 -11.06 20.69
N ARG A 149 42.59 -10.75 21.59
CA ARG A 149 42.00 -11.70 22.56
C ARG A 149 40.99 -12.68 21.96
N GLN A 150 40.69 -12.59 20.66
CA GLN A 150 39.64 -13.37 19.98
C GLN A 150 38.22 -13.10 20.52
N GLU A 151 37.95 -11.87 20.97
CA GLU A 151 36.62 -11.44 21.44
C GLU A 151 35.95 -10.44 20.46
N PRO A 152 35.51 -10.91 19.27
CA PRO A 152 35.13 -10.05 18.15
C PRO A 152 33.98 -9.08 18.47
N GLU A 153 32.94 -9.52 19.19
CA GLU A 153 31.81 -8.65 19.55
C GLU A 153 32.21 -7.46 20.43
N LYS A 154 33.07 -7.69 21.43
CA LYS A 154 33.52 -6.62 22.33
C LYS A 154 34.44 -5.66 21.56
N ALA A 155 35.26 -6.19 20.65
CA ALA A 155 36.06 -5.38 19.75
C ALA A 155 35.17 -4.49 18.85
N LEU A 156 34.10 -5.03 18.27
CA LEU A 156 33.13 -4.26 17.49
C LEU A 156 32.45 -3.18 18.34
N LYS A 157 31.99 -3.50 19.56
CA LYS A 157 31.40 -2.54 20.49
C LYS A 157 32.38 -1.39 20.82
N ALA A 158 33.67 -1.69 21.02
CA ALA A 158 34.71 -0.67 21.20
C ALA A 158 34.94 0.18 19.94
N ALA A 159 35.04 -0.44 18.76
CA ALA A 159 35.22 0.26 17.49
C ALA A 159 34.04 1.18 17.14
N TRP A 160 32.80 0.72 17.37
CA TRP A 160 31.56 1.48 17.17
C TRP A 160 31.50 2.73 18.07
N ASN A 161 31.85 2.58 19.35
CA ASN A 161 31.97 3.71 20.27
C ASN A 161 33.08 4.68 19.81
N GLY A 162 34.22 4.15 19.35
CA GLY A 162 35.29 4.92 18.74
C GLY A 162 34.81 5.76 17.54
N ALA A 163 34.07 5.19 16.60
CA ALA A 163 33.57 5.91 15.42
C ALA A 163 32.68 7.11 15.78
N HIS A 164 31.87 7.00 16.84
CA HIS A 164 31.06 8.11 17.33
C HIS A 164 31.89 9.28 17.91
N THR A 165 33.11 9.03 18.41
CA THR A 165 34.04 10.10 18.83
C THR A 165 34.65 10.88 17.66
N ARG A 166 34.77 10.26 16.48
CA ARG A 166 35.30 10.87 15.25
C ARG A 166 34.29 10.81 14.10
N PRO A 167 33.16 11.53 14.20
CA PRO A 167 32.06 11.43 13.23
C PRO A 167 32.40 11.91 11.80
N ARG A 168 33.59 12.51 11.58
CA ARG A 168 34.10 12.95 10.27
C ARG A 168 35.12 12.01 9.62
N ASP A 169 35.55 10.96 10.31
CA ASP A 169 36.54 10.02 9.79
C ASP A 169 35.83 8.89 9.01
N THR A 170 35.82 9.00 7.68
CA THR A 170 35.16 8.06 6.79
C THR A 170 35.80 6.67 6.81
N GLN A 171 37.12 6.59 7.00
CA GLN A 171 37.85 5.31 7.07
C GLN A 171 37.48 4.53 8.32
N THR A 172 37.35 5.22 9.46
CA THR A 172 36.89 4.60 10.72
C THR A 172 35.47 4.03 10.58
N TRP A 173 34.53 4.75 9.94
CA TRP A 173 33.19 4.22 9.69
C TRP A 173 33.18 3.03 8.72
N ALA A 174 34.02 3.05 7.68
CA ALA A 174 34.15 1.94 6.74
C ALA A 174 34.70 0.68 7.43
N ARG A 175 35.72 0.84 8.29
CA ARG A 175 36.28 -0.25 9.11
C ARG A 175 35.23 -0.86 10.05
N VAL A 176 34.38 -0.03 10.68
CA VAL A 176 33.28 -0.54 11.51
C VAL A 176 32.24 -1.28 10.67
N ALA A 177 31.87 -0.75 9.49
CA ALA A 177 30.96 -1.44 8.58
C ALA A 177 31.47 -2.83 8.15
N THR A 178 32.77 -2.96 7.81
CA THR A 178 33.34 -4.26 7.45
C THR A 178 33.38 -5.23 8.64
N MET A 179 33.69 -4.75 9.85
CA MET A 179 33.61 -5.57 11.06
C MET A 179 32.19 -6.09 11.33
N ILE A 180 31.16 -5.25 11.15
CA ILE A 180 29.75 -5.66 11.30
C ILE A 180 29.39 -6.76 10.30
N LEU A 181 29.74 -6.57 9.03
CA LEU A 181 29.40 -7.52 7.95
C LEU A 181 30.14 -8.86 8.08
N GLN A 182 31.32 -8.87 8.69
CA GLN A 182 32.08 -10.08 9.03
C GLN A 182 31.55 -10.81 10.28
N GLN A 183 30.97 -10.07 11.24
CA GLN A 183 30.50 -10.61 12.52
C GLN A 183 28.98 -10.89 12.57
N GLY A 184 28.22 -10.49 11.54
CA GLY A 184 26.76 -10.59 11.49
C GLY A 184 26.23 -12.01 11.29
N GLY A 185 26.37 -12.85 12.32
CA GLY A 185 25.98 -14.26 12.38
C GLY A 185 24.47 -14.49 12.37
N GLU A 186 23.89 -14.94 13.49
CA GLU A 186 22.48 -15.37 13.56
C GLU A 186 21.49 -14.25 13.15
N ASP A 187 21.76 -12.99 13.53
CA ASP A 187 20.95 -11.82 13.19
C ASP A 187 21.50 -11.00 11.99
N ARG A 188 21.66 -11.64 10.83
CA ARG A 188 22.13 -10.98 9.58
C ARG A 188 21.38 -9.68 9.27
N VAL A 189 20.07 -9.61 9.51
CA VAL A 189 19.23 -8.42 9.23
C VAL A 189 19.61 -7.22 10.11
N ALA A 190 19.99 -7.45 11.37
CA ALA A 190 20.45 -6.38 12.27
C ALA A 190 21.81 -5.82 11.80
N ALA A 191 22.75 -6.73 11.51
CA ALA A 191 24.07 -6.36 10.99
C ALA A 191 23.99 -5.52 9.69
N LEU A 192 23.10 -5.88 8.76
CA LEU A 192 22.86 -5.10 7.54
C LEU A 192 22.35 -3.68 7.84
N ARG A 193 21.47 -3.50 8.84
CA ARG A 193 20.97 -2.17 9.23
C ARG A 193 22.06 -1.29 9.84
N ASP A 194 22.89 -1.86 10.70
CA ASP A 194 24.00 -1.14 11.34
C ASP A 194 25.11 -0.77 10.33
N ALA A 195 25.37 -1.65 9.35
CA ALA A 195 26.26 -1.33 8.22
C ALA A 195 25.69 -0.21 7.34
N VAL A 196 24.38 -0.21 7.03
CA VAL A 196 23.71 0.88 6.31
C VAL A 196 23.82 2.21 7.06
N TYR A 197 23.72 2.21 8.41
CA TYR A 197 23.97 3.39 9.22
C TYR A 197 25.42 3.89 9.05
N CYS A 198 26.42 3.01 9.13
CA CYS A 198 27.83 3.39 8.92
C CYS A 198 28.07 4.06 7.56
N TYR A 199 27.56 3.50 6.47
CA TYR A 199 27.68 4.11 5.14
C TYR A 199 26.88 5.43 5.03
N ALA A 200 25.72 5.54 5.68
CA ALA A 200 25.01 6.83 5.75
C ALA A 200 25.81 7.90 6.50
N ARG A 201 26.59 7.54 7.53
CA ARG A 201 27.53 8.46 8.19
C ARG A 201 28.65 8.90 7.25
N ILE A 202 29.24 7.99 6.47
CA ILE A 202 30.26 8.34 5.45
C ILE A 202 29.69 9.36 4.45
N ILE A 203 28.51 9.10 3.90
CA ILE A 203 27.86 9.96 2.89
C ILE A 203 27.43 11.32 3.48
N SER A 204 27.18 11.40 4.80
CA SER A 204 26.91 12.67 5.48
C SER A 204 28.14 13.59 5.58
N VAL A 205 29.35 13.01 5.52
CA VAL A 205 30.63 13.72 5.56
C VAL A 205 31.08 14.05 4.13
N ASP A 206 31.09 13.03 3.25
CA ASP A 206 31.43 13.14 1.85
C ASP A 206 30.24 12.69 0.98
N LYS A 207 29.49 13.67 0.49
CA LYS A 207 28.27 13.44 -0.30
C LYS A 207 28.53 12.77 -1.65
N ASN A 208 29.76 12.87 -2.16
CA ASN A 208 30.17 12.43 -3.48
C ASN A 208 30.94 11.11 -3.43
N ASN A 209 30.99 10.44 -2.27
CA ASN A 209 31.60 9.13 -2.14
C ASN A 209 30.75 8.06 -2.86
N ILE A 210 31.10 7.77 -4.11
CA ILE A 210 30.36 6.84 -4.98
C ILE A 210 30.40 5.42 -4.40
N GLU A 211 31.57 4.97 -3.96
CA GLU A 211 31.77 3.64 -3.35
C GLU A 211 30.85 3.43 -2.14
N ALA A 212 30.82 4.38 -1.19
CA ALA A 212 29.93 4.29 -0.02
C ALA A 212 28.44 4.27 -0.40
N ARG A 213 28.05 4.90 -1.51
CA ARG A 213 26.67 4.84 -2.03
C ARG A 213 26.38 3.50 -2.67
N PHE A 214 27.31 2.95 -3.45
CA PHE A 214 27.20 1.64 -4.08
C PHE A 214 27.07 0.53 -3.02
N GLN A 215 27.96 0.51 -2.03
CA GLN A 215 27.87 -0.41 -0.88
C GLN A 215 26.56 -0.24 -0.11
N ARG A 216 26.11 1.00 0.14
CA ARG A 216 24.81 1.25 0.78
C ARG A 216 23.64 0.77 -0.08
N ALA A 217 23.71 0.88 -1.40
CA ALA A 217 22.69 0.39 -2.31
C ALA A 217 22.61 -1.14 -2.29
N ALA A 218 23.76 -1.84 -2.35
CA ALA A 218 23.85 -3.29 -2.22
C ALA A 218 23.23 -3.80 -0.89
N LEU A 219 23.59 -3.19 0.24
CA LEU A 219 23.01 -3.54 1.54
C LEU A 219 21.50 -3.26 1.64
N ASN A 220 21.01 -2.18 1.01
CA ASN A 220 19.57 -1.91 0.93
C ASN A 220 18.84 -2.90 0.00
N ARG A 221 19.53 -3.51 -0.97
CA ARG A 221 18.99 -4.58 -1.82
C ARG A 221 18.82 -5.88 -1.03
N GLU A 222 19.83 -6.30 -0.26
CA GLU A 222 19.71 -7.43 0.70
C GLU A 222 18.55 -7.22 1.71
N LEU A 223 18.34 -5.98 2.17
CA LEU A 223 17.23 -5.61 3.06
C LEU A 223 15.86 -5.46 2.36
N GLY A 224 15.77 -5.63 1.04
CA GLY A 224 14.53 -5.50 0.27
C GLY A 224 14.01 -4.05 0.10
N TYR A 225 14.80 -3.02 0.43
CA TYR A 225 14.39 -1.61 0.36
C TYR A 225 14.53 -1.01 -1.05
N LYS A 226 13.91 -1.65 -2.05
CA LYS A 226 14.06 -1.39 -3.50
C LYS A 226 14.04 0.08 -3.91
N ARG A 227 13.11 0.89 -3.37
CA ARG A 227 13.03 2.34 -3.68
C ARG A 227 14.27 3.13 -3.27
N LYS A 228 14.91 2.77 -2.14
CA LYS A 228 16.16 3.40 -1.70
C LYS A 228 17.30 3.03 -2.66
N VAL A 229 17.37 1.76 -3.05
CA VAL A 229 18.37 1.25 -4.01
C VAL A 229 18.31 2.03 -5.32
N VAL A 230 17.11 2.18 -5.91
CA VAL A 230 16.88 3.01 -7.10
C VAL A 230 17.40 4.43 -6.91
N SER A 231 17.03 5.10 -5.80
CA SER A 231 17.47 6.50 -5.56
C SER A 231 18.98 6.67 -5.37
N GLU A 232 19.70 5.64 -4.91
CA GLU A 232 21.16 5.67 -4.83
C GLU A 232 21.81 5.40 -6.20
N TYR A 233 21.33 4.42 -6.98
CA TYR A 233 21.86 4.15 -8.33
C TYR A 233 21.54 5.27 -9.32
N GLU A 234 20.33 5.83 -9.32
CA GLU A 234 19.97 7.05 -10.06
C GLU A 234 20.85 8.26 -9.65
N TYR A 235 21.34 8.31 -8.41
CA TYR A 235 22.30 9.33 -7.98
C TYR A 235 23.70 9.06 -8.53
N ILE A 236 24.16 7.81 -8.52
CA ILE A 236 25.48 7.42 -9.07
C ILE A 236 25.55 7.72 -10.58
N LEU A 237 24.50 7.38 -11.33
CA LEU A 237 24.41 7.64 -12.78
C LEU A 237 24.43 9.13 -13.16
N ARG A 238 24.24 10.06 -12.22
CA ARG A 238 24.42 11.51 -12.46
C ARG A 238 25.89 11.95 -12.43
N TYR A 239 26.78 11.15 -11.83
CA TYR A 239 28.22 11.41 -11.76
C TYR A 239 29.03 10.51 -12.67
N LEU A 240 28.60 9.25 -12.82
CA LEU A 240 29.10 8.29 -13.78
C LEU A 240 27.99 7.98 -14.79
N PRO A 241 27.69 8.92 -15.71
CA PRO A 241 26.72 8.65 -16.77
C PRO A 241 27.23 7.46 -17.60
N HIS A 242 26.30 6.61 -18.05
CA HIS A 242 26.58 5.47 -18.94
C HIS A 242 27.36 4.29 -18.33
N ASP A 243 27.59 4.26 -17.01
CA ASP A 243 28.20 3.10 -16.33
C ASP A 243 27.30 1.85 -16.43
N THR A 244 27.73 0.88 -17.23
CA THR A 244 26.99 -0.37 -17.47
C THR A 244 26.85 -1.22 -16.21
N THR A 245 27.79 -1.16 -15.26
CA THR A 245 27.71 -1.96 -14.01
C THR A 245 26.56 -1.50 -13.12
N VAL A 246 26.36 -0.19 -13.01
CA VAL A 246 25.24 0.42 -12.26
C VAL A 246 23.93 0.20 -13.00
N LEU A 247 23.92 0.27 -14.33
CA LEU A 247 22.73 -0.02 -15.15
C LEU A 247 22.22 -1.45 -14.99
N ARG A 248 23.11 -2.44 -14.96
CA ARG A 248 22.75 -3.86 -14.71
C ARG A 248 22.02 -4.01 -13.37
N HIS A 249 22.61 -3.52 -12.28
CA HIS A 249 21.98 -3.57 -10.95
C HIS A 249 20.69 -2.75 -10.84
N LEU A 250 20.56 -1.67 -11.62
CA LEU A 250 19.35 -0.87 -11.66
C LEU A 250 18.23 -1.57 -12.46
N ALA A 251 18.56 -2.28 -13.54
CA ALA A 251 17.62 -3.06 -14.34
C ALA A 251 16.98 -4.20 -13.52
N ASP A 252 17.79 -4.98 -12.79
CA ASP A 252 17.27 -6.03 -11.88
C ASP A 252 16.16 -5.48 -10.96
N VAL A 253 16.46 -4.34 -10.31
CA VAL A 253 15.57 -3.71 -9.32
C VAL A 253 14.33 -3.11 -9.98
N TYR A 254 14.44 -2.65 -11.24
CA TYR A 254 13.30 -2.17 -12.01
C TYR A 254 12.40 -3.30 -12.52
N ILE A 255 12.95 -4.44 -12.95
CA ILE A 255 12.18 -5.66 -13.28
C ILE A 255 11.42 -6.11 -12.02
N GLU A 256 12.12 -6.23 -10.89
CA GLU A 256 11.55 -6.53 -9.57
C GLU A 256 10.47 -5.53 -9.08
N MET A 257 10.47 -4.30 -9.59
CA MET A 257 9.50 -3.25 -9.27
C MET A 257 8.40 -3.10 -10.33
N LYS A 258 8.42 -3.89 -11.42
CA LYS A 258 7.54 -3.75 -12.59
C LYS A 258 7.60 -2.36 -13.24
N ALA A 259 8.80 -1.80 -13.33
CA ALA A 259 9.12 -0.50 -13.93
C ALA A 259 10.28 -0.60 -14.94
N ALA A 260 10.23 -1.66 -15.77
CA ALA A 260 11.25 -1.98 -16.78
C ALA A 260 11.33 -0.95 -17.92
N ASP A 261 10.30 -0.14 -18.10
CA ASP A 261 10.26 1.01 -19.00
C ASP A 261 11.38 2.02 -18.70
N ARG A 262 11.56 2.40 -17.43
CA ARG A 262 12.61 3.34 -17.03
C ARG A 262 14.01 2.76 -17.17
N ALA A 263 14.17 1.45 -16.96
CA ALA A 263 15.43 0.76 -17.24
C ALA A 263 15.79 0.85 -18.73
N LEU A 264 14.81 0.60 -19.60
CA LEU A 264 14.96 0.62 -21.04
C LEU A 264 15.41 1.99 -21.56
N ASP A 265 14.85 3.07 -21.03
CA ASP A 265 15.21 4.44 -21.40
C ASP A 265 16.68 4.76 -21.04
N HIS A 266 17.15 4.35 -19.86
CA HIS A 266 18.55 4.49 -19.47
C HIS A 266 19.50 3.68 -20.38
N TYR A 267 19.10 2.47 -20.79
CA TYR A 267 19.86 1.66 -21.75
C TYR A 267 19.89 2.29 -23.15
N LYS A 268 18.76 2.81 -23.65
CA LYS A 268 18.68 3.50 -24.95
C LYS A 268 19.58 4.74 -25.00
N VAL A 269 19.54 5.58 -23.97
CA VAL A 269 20.40 6.76 -23.84
C VAL A 269 21.88 6.37 -23.79
N THR A 270 22.21 5.25 -23.16
CA THR A 270 23.59 4.75 -23.04
C THR A 270 24.12 4.15 -24.34
N VAL A 271 23.34 3.32 -25.02
CA VAL A 271 23.69 2.79 -26.34
C VAL A 271 23.90 3.91 -27.35
N ALA A 272 23.00 4.89 -27.40
CA ALA A 272 23.10 6.03 -28.32
C ALA A 272 24.38 6.88 -28.09
N HIS A 273 24.85 6.98 -26.84
CA HIS A 273 26.13 7.60 -26.52
C HIS A 273 27.31 6.74 -27.01
N LEU A 274 27.31 5.45 -26.67
CA LEU A 274 28.39 4.50 -27.01
C LEU A 274 28.57 4.30 -28.52
N GLN A 275 27.49 4.42 -29.31
CA GLN A 275 27.54 4.39 -30.78
C GLN A 275 28.17 5.65 -31.39
N GLN A 276 28.27 6.75 -30.64
CA GLN A 276 28.80 8.04 -31.12
C GLN A 276 30.20 8.35 -30.55
N SER A 277 30.58 7.75 -29.41
CA SER A 277 31.90 7.88 -28.81
C SER A 277 32.94 6.96 -29.44
N GLU A 278 34.23 7.34 -29.36
CA GLU A 278 35.32 6.40 -29.61
C GLU A 278 35.25 5.22 -28.60
N PRO A 279 35.62 3.99 -29.01
CA PRO A 279 35.54 2.82 -28.14
C PRO A 279 36.55 2.89 -26.98
N ASP A 280 36.05 3.26 -25.80
CA ASP A 280 36.82 3.28 -24.55
C ASP A 280 37.06 1.85 -24.03
N PRO A 281 38.33 1.41 -23.83
CA PRO A 281 38.65 0.10 -23.26
C PRO A 281 38.04 -0.17 -21.88
N ASN A 282 37.72 0.86 -21.09
CA ASN A 282 37.13 0.71 -19.76
C ASN A 282 35.60 0.57 -19.78
N THR A 283 34.91 1.00 -20.83
CA THR A 283 33.44 1.04 -20.88
C THR A 283 32.89 -0.05 -21.82
N SER A 284 32.96 -1.30 -21.37
CA SER A 284 32.50 -2.45 -22.16
C SER A 284 30.98 -2.67 -22.03
N PHE A 285 30.24 -2.25 -23.05
CA PHE A 285 28.91 -2.80 -23.33
C PHE A 285 29.08 -4.16 -23.99
N SER A 286 28.53 -5.21 -23.39
CA SER A 286 28.78 -6.60 -23.79
C SER A 286 27.49 -7.36 -24.08
N TRP A 287 27.60 -8.60 -24.60
CA TRP A 287 26.44 -9.46 -24.87
C TRP A 287 25.50 -9.66 -23.67
N SER A 288 26.02 -9.64 -22.44
CA SER A 288 25.22 -9.63 -21.21
C SER A 288 24.28 -8.42 -21.10
N ASP A 289 24.69 -7.23 -21.57
CA ASP A 289 23.81 -6.05 -21.58
C ASP A 289 22.71 -6.19 -22.63
N VAL A 290 23.01 -6.81 -23.78
CA VAL A 290 22.00 -7.11 -24.81
C VAL A 290 20.98 -8.14 -24.30
N ASN A 291 21.42 -9.15 -23.55
CA ASN A 291 20.52 -10.10 -22.88
C ASN A 291 19.61 -9.41 -21.85
N ILE A 292 20.12 -8.47 -21.06
CA ILE A 292 19.31 -7.67 -20.12
C ILE A 292 18.30 -6.80 -20.87
N VAL A 293 18.70 -6.15 -21.97
CA VAL A 293 17.77 -5.42 -22.85
C VAL A 293 16.68 -6.34 -23.41
N ALA A 294 17.03 -7.59 -23.79
CA ALA A 294 16.05 -8.58 -24.21
C ALA A 294 15.10 -8.98 -23.07
N GLU A 295 15.60 -9.18 -21.84
CA GLU A 295 14.74 -9.45 -20.69
C GLU A 295 13.79 -8.27 -20.40
N LEU A 296 14.27 -7.02 -20.48
CA LEU A 296 13.46 -5.81 -20.32
C LEU A 296 12.32 -5.75 -21.35
N TYR A 297 12.61 -5.92 -22.64
CA TYR A 297 11.55 -5.95 -23.68
C TYR A 297 10.57 -7.11 -23.48
N GLY A 298 11.05 -8.28 -23.04
CA GLY A 298 10.22 -9.44 -22.73
C GLY A 298 9.28 -9.18 -21.55
N SER A 299 9.78 -8.54 -20.49
CA SER A 299 8.98 -8.17 -19.31
C SER A 299 7.89 -7.11 -19.59
N LEU A 300 8.07 -6.33 -20.66
CA LEU A 300 7.12 -5.33 -21.15
C LEU A 300 6.18 -5.88 -22.25
N GLU A 301 6.34 -7.14 -22.64
CA GLU A 301 5.62 -7.80 -23.74
C GLU A 301 5.77 -7.08 -25.11
N ARG A 302 6.81 -6.25 -25.28
CA ARG A 302 7.09 -5.44 -26.49
C ARG A 302 7.99 -6.18 -27.46
N TYR A 303 7.56 -7.37 -27.90
CA TYR A 303 8.38 -8.33 -28.65
C TYR A 303 8.85 -7.82 -30.03
N GLU A 304 8.00 -7.11 -30.78
CA GLU A 304 8.33 -6.60 -32.13
C GLU A 304 9.36 -5.45 -32.09
N GLU A 305 9.15 -4.48 -31.19
CA GLU A 305 10.14 -3.42 -30.91
C GLU A 305 11.44 -3.99 -30.32
N GLY A 306 11.32 -5.05 -29.51
CA GLY A 306 12.46 -5.77 -28.95
C GLY A 306 13.30 -6.44 -30.03
N LEU A 307 12.70 -7.22 -30.93
CA LEU A 307 13.40 -7.89 -32.04
C LEU A 307 14.16 -6.88 -32.92
N THR A 308 13.48 -5.82 -33.35
CA THR A 308 14.10 -4.79 -34.22
C THR A 308 15.29 -4.10 -33.54
N TYR A 309 15.12 -3.69 -32.29
CA TYR A 309 16.20 -3.05 -31.53
C TYR A 309 17.37 -4.01 -31.23
N LEU A 310 17.08 -5.26 -30.85
CA LEU A 310 18.12 -6.26 -30.56
C LEU A 310 18.90 -6.65 -31.83
N LYS A 311 18.26 -6.79 -33.00
CA LYS A 311 18.96 -6.99 -34.27
C LYS A 311 19.93 -5.84 -34.57
N GLY A 312 19.53 -4.59 -34.32
CA GLY A 312 20.41 -3.42 -34.43
C GLY A 312 21.60 -3.47 -33.47
N LEU A 313 21.36 -3.80 -32.19
CA LEU A 313 22.44 -3.98 -31.21
C LEU A 313 23.42 -5.08 -31.59
N SER A 314 22.92 -6.25 -32.02
CA SER A 314 23.77 -7.38 -32.44
C SER A 314 24.60 -7.04 -33.68
N ARG A 315 24.03 -6.33 -34.66
CA ARG A 315 24.78 -5.80 -35.82
C ARG A 315 25.93 -4.89 -35.41
N TRP A 316 25.65 -3.96 -34.49
CA TRP A 316 26.64 -3.01 -33.98
C TRP A 316 27.78 -3.69 -33.21
N LEU A 317 27.47 -4.61 -32.29
CA LEU A 317 28.48 -5.39 -31.55
C LEU A 317 29.36 -6.27 -32.45
N LEU A 318 28.81 -6.77 -33.56
CA LEU A 318 29.56 -7.57 -34.55
C LEU A 318 30.29 -6.70 -35.59
N GLY A 319 30.34 -5.37 -35.40
CA GLY A 319 31.07 -4.44 -36.26
C GLY A 319 30.44 -4.21 -37.65
N ARG A 320 29.19 -4.60 -37.85
CA ARG A 320 28.46 -4.50 -39.13
C ARG A 320 27.22 -3.61 -39.06
N SER A 321 27.33 -2.51 -38.31
CA SER A 321 26.32 -1.44 -38.27
C SER A 321 26.16 -0.68 -39.59
N GLU A 322 27.00 -0.91 -40.60
CA GLU A 322 26.82 -0.34 -41.95
C GLU A 322 25.74 -1.07 -42.78
N GLU A 323 25.25 -2.22 -42.33
CA GLU A 323 24.21 -3.01 -43.03
C GLU A 323 22.79 -2.58 -42.59
N ASP A 324 22.48 -1.29 -42.74
CA ASP A 324 21.19 -0.71 -42.35
C ASP A 324 20.00 -1.34 -43.09
N TYR A 325 20.22 -1.84 -44.31
CA TYR A 325 19.16 -2.39 -45.16
C TYR A 325 18.43 -3.58 -44.53
N TRP A 326 19.03 -4.30 -43.57
CA TRP A 326 18.39 -5.38 -42.81
C TRP A 326 17.16 -4.90 -42.01
N GLU A 327 17.06 -3.60 -41.68
CA GLU A 327 15.88 -3.03 -40.99
C GLU A 327 14.61 -3.06 -41.83
N ASN A 328 14.73 -3.24 -43.15
CA ASN A 328 13.58 -3.43 -44.03
C ASN A 328 13.08 -4.89 -44.04
N PHE A 329 13.82 -5.82 -43.41
CA PHE A 329 13.53 -7.25 -43.39
C PHE A 329 13.13 -7.72 -41.97
N ASN A 330 12.16 -7.03 -41.36
CA ASN A 330 11.67 -7.37 -40.02
C ASN A 330 10.69 -8.56 -40.00
N HIS A 331 10.14 -8.95 -41.15
CA HIS A 331 9.20 -10.07 -41.26
C HIS A 331 9.83 -11.46 -41.13
N ASP A 332 11.16 -11.58 -41.22
CA ASP A 332 11.87 -12.84 -40.98
C ASP A 332 13.28 -12.61 -40.41
N ASP A 333 14.00 -13.68 -40.08
CA ASP A 333 15.31 -13.61 -39.42
C ASP A 333 16.44 -14.15 -40.30
N ARG A 334 16.27 -14.08 -41.63
CA ARG A 334 17.23 -14.55 -42.66
C ARG A 334 18.67 -14.07 -42.46
N GLU A 335 18.82 -12.87 -41.89
CA GLU A 335 20.10 -12.28 -41.50
C GLU A 335 20.92 -13.22 -40.59
N TRP A 336 20.25 -13.94 -39.69
CA TRP A 336 20.83 -14.76 -38.63
C TRP A 336 20.80 -16.27 -38.92
N ASP A 337 20.52 -16.66 -40.18
CA ASP A 337 20.62 -18.05 -40.66
C ASP A 337 22.08 -18.55 -40.62
N LEU A 338 22.27 -19.88 -40.63
CA LEU A 338 23.61 -20.49 -40.55
C LEU A 338 24.46 -20.24 -41.82
N HIS A 339 23.83 -20.26 -42.99
CA HIS A 339 24.47 -20.13 -44.29
C HIS A 339 23.89 -18.93 -45.06
N ASP A 340 24.66 -18.38 -46.02
CA ASP A 340 24.19 -17.28 -46.86
C ASP A 340 23.11 -17.72 -47.84
N ASP A 341 23.31 -18.91 -48.41
CA ASP A 341 22.38 -19.55 -49.33
C ASP A 341 21.30 -20.34 -48.57
N PRO A 342 20.02 -20.27 -48.97
CA PRO A 342 19.49 -19.46 -50.08
C PRO A 342 19.08 -18.03 -49.66
N ARG A 343 18.72 -17.80 -48.39
CA ARG A 343 17.89 -16.64 -47.99
C ARG A 343 18.60 -15.29 -47.89
N ARG A 344 19.91 -15.23 -47.57
CA ARG A 344 20.65 -13.95 -47.56
C ARG A 344 21.00 -13.51 -48.98
N VAL A 345 21.35 -14.45 -49.87
CA VAL A 345 21.71 -14.16 -51.27
C VAL A 345 20.54 -13.55 -52.08
N GLU A 346 19.28 -13.86 -51.72
CA GLU A 346 18.09 -13.20 -52.28
C GLU A 346 18.02 -11.68 -52.03
N VAL A 347 18.71 -11.17 -51.01
CA VAL A 347 18.64 -9.76 -50.61
C VAL A 347 19.56 -8.93 -51.50
N SER A 348 18.99 -8.22 -52.49
CA SER A 348 19.75 -7.46 -53.50
C SER A 348 20.91 -6.57 -53.00
N PRO A 349 20.88 -5.90 -51.84
CA PRO A 349 22.03 -5.15 -51.31
C PRO A 349 23.07 -5.98 -50.54
N PHE A 350 22.82 -7.26 -50.24
CA PHE A 350 23.77 -8.14 -49.56
C PHE A 350 24.89 -8.58 -50.50
N VAL A 351 26.13 -8.53 -50.01
CA VAL A 351 27.33 -8.94 -50.75
C VAL A 351 28.05 -10.02 -49.96
N GLN A 352 28.05 -11.25 -50.49
CA GLN A 352 28.70 -12.39 -49.86
C GLN A 352 30.20 -12.11 -49.64
N GLY A 353 30.68 -12.37 -48.42
CA GLY A 353 32.08 -12.18 -48.05
C GLY A 353 32.51 -10.73 -47.76
N ARG A 354 31.58 -9.75 -47.67
CA ARG A 354 31.90 -8.37 -47.22
C ARG A 354 32.41 -8.34 -45.78
N PHE A 355 31.77 -9.10 -44.91
CA PHE A 355 32.16 -9.34 -43.53
C PHE A 355 32.47 -10.83 -43.34
N ASP A 356 33.20 -11.19 -42.29
CA ASP A 356 33.48 -12.59 -41.98
C ASP A 356 32.18 -13.37 -41.73
N ALA A 357 32.14 -14.65 -42.12
CA ALA A 357 30.98 -15.52 -41.93
C ALA A 357 30.59 -15.63 -40.44
N THR A 358 31.55 -15.47 -39.53
CA THR A 358 31.30 -15.45 -38.08
C THR A 358 30.51 -14.25 -37.59
N SER A 359 30.38 -13.18 -38.38
CA SER A 359 29.62 -11.96 -38.02
C SER A 359 28.10 -12.06 -38.27
N TYR A 360 27.63 -13.16 -38.85
CA TYR A 360 26.21 -13.41 -39.11
C TYR A 360 25.64 -14.42 -38.10
N GLY A 361 25.10 -15.56 -38.56
CA GLY A 361 24.41 -16.52 -37.69
C GLY A 361 25.24 -17.01 -36.51
N THR A 362 26.49 -17.43 -36.73
CA THR A 362 27.37 -17.94 -35.66
C THR A 362 27.89 -16.86 -34.71
N GLY A 363 27.71 -15.58 -35.03
CA GLY A 363 28.11 -14.46 -34.16
C GLY A 363 27.10 -14.11 -33.08
N LEU A 364 25.86 -14.59 -33.20
CA LEU A 364 24.81 -14.39 -32.20
C LEU A 364 24.97 -15.42 -31.06
N PRO A 365 25.14 -15.00 -29.78
CA PRO A 365 25.20 -15.92 -28.65
C PRO A 365 23.94 -16.80 -28.56
N LEU A 366 24.11 -18.04 -28.10
CA LEU A 366 23.03 -19.03 -28.04
C LEU A 366 21.85 -18.55 -27.19
N GLU A 367 22.11 -18.00 -26.00
CA GLU A 367 21.08 -17.40 -25.12
C GLU A 367 20.23 -16.36 -25.85
N LEU A 368 20.87 -15.40 -26.54
CA LEU A 368 20.21 -14.32 -27.26
C LEU A 368 19.43 -14.86 -28.47
N ARG A 369 19.96 -15.88 -29.15
CA ARG A 369 19.27 -16.59 -30.24
C ARG A 369 17.98 -17.25 -29.75
N ILE A 370 18.01 -17.92 -28.59
CA ILE A 370 16.80 -18.50 -28.00
C ILE A 370 15.82 -17.38 -27.62
N ARG A 371 16.29 -16.25 -27.08
CA ARG A 371 15.43 -15.08 -26.81
C ARG A 371 14.79 -14.49 -28.07
N PHE A 372 15.47 -14.50 -29.23
CA PHE A 372 14.86 -14.13 -30.52
C PHE A 372 13.75 -15.12 -30.91
N GLY A 373 14.01 -16.42 -30.77
CA GLY A 373 13.00 -17.46 -31.00
C GLY A 373 11.77 -17.32 -30.08
N MET A 374 11.98 -16.99 -28.80
CA MET A 374 10.91 -16.68 -27.85
C MET A 374 10.05 -15.49 -28.29
N PHE A 375 10.70 -14.40 -28.72
CA PHE A 375 10.00 -13.20 -29.17
C PHE A 375 9.17 -13.48 -30.43
N ARG A 376 9.72 -14.23 -31.39
CA ARG A 376 9.00 -14.72 -32.58
C ARG A 376 7.80 -15.60 -32.22
N LEU A 377 7.98 -16.57 -31.32
CA LEU A 377 6.91 -17.45 -30.85
C LEU A 377 5.78 -16.67 -30.15
N CYS A 378 6.10 -15.51 -29.58
CA CYS A 378 5.12 -14.65 -28.94
C CYS A 378 4.22 -13.86 -29.90
N LEU A 379 4.65 -13.62 -31.15
CA LEU A 379 3.90 -12.84 -32.15
C LEU A 379 2.78 -13.66 -32.82
N GLU A 380 1.61 -13.04 -33.04
CA GLU A 380 0.37 -13.76 -33.40
C GLU A 380 0.24 -14.20 -34.87
N LYS A 381 1.19 -13.84 -35.76
CA LYS A 381 1.10 -14.08 -37.20
C LYS A 381 2.32 -14.81 -37.74
N HIS A 382 2.20 -16.13 -37.91
CA HIS A 382 3.09 -17.01 -38.71
C HIS A 382 4.59 -17.12 -38.31
N ASP A 383 5.05 -16.45 -37.27
CA ASP A 383 6.46 -16.43 -36.83
C ASP A 383 6.96 -17.72 -36.14
N ALA A 384 6.09 -18.70 -35.87
CA ALA A 384 6.47 -19.97 -35.24
C ALA A 384 7.55 -20.74 -36.03
N VAL A 385 7.62 -20.58 -37.36
CA VAL A 385 8.65 -21.22 -38.20
C VAL A 385 10.03 -20.60 -37.97
N GLU A 386 10.13 -19.27 -37.84
CA GLU A 386 11.40 -18.61 -37.50
C GLU A 386 11.78 -18.91 -36.03
N ALA A 387 10.80 -18.99 -35.13
CA ALA A 387 11.04 -19.40 -33.74
C ALA A 387 11.69 -20.79 -33.66
N ILE A 388 11.13 -21.78 -34.35
CA ILE A 388 11.70 -23.14 -34.41
C ILE A 388 13.12 -23.09 -35.01
N LYS A 389 13.36 -22.37 -36.11
CA LYS A 389 14.72 -22.22 -36.69
C LYS A 389 15.74 -21.68 -35.70
N HIS A 390 15.37 -20.78 -34.79
CA HIS A 390 16.26 -20.33 -33.72
C HIS A 390 16.49 -21.41 -32.67
N PHE A 391 15.45 -22.16 -32.29
CA PHE A 391 15.53 -23.25 -31.31
C PHE A 391 16.34 -24.45 -31.81
N GLU A 392 16.35 -24.75 -33.12
CA GLU A 392 17.16 -25.84 -33.68
C GLU A 392 18.67 -25.68 -33.46
N TRP A 393 19.17 -24.48 -33.12
CA TRP A 393 20.58 -24.26 -32.76
C TRP A 393 20.97 -24.87 -31.40
N LEU A 394 19.99 -25.29 -30.60
CA LEU A 394 20.22 -26.15 -29.43
C LEU A 394 20.58 -27.59 -29.84
N GLU A 395 20.35 -28.00 -31.10
CA GLU A 395 20.58 -29.35 -31.62
C GLU A 395 19.91 -30.44 -30.76
N PRO A 396 18.57 -30.43 -30.60
CA PRO A 396 17.84 -31.34 -29.70
C PRO A 396 17.96 -32.83 -30.05
N TRP A 397 18.48 -33.16 -31.23
CA TRP A 397 18.77 -34.53 -31.67
C TRP A 397 20.16 -35.03 -31.25
N ASP A 398 21.05 -34.17 -30.75
CA ASP A 398 22.39 -34.58 -30.32
C ASP A 398 22.36 -35.13 -28.89
N THR A 399 22.67 -36.43 -28.78
CA THR A 399 22.78 -37.16 -27.51
C THR A 399 24.23 -37.59 -27.23
N GLY A 400 25.22 -36.94 -27.83
CA GLY A 400 26.64 -37.24 -27.63
C GLY A 400 27.21 -36.66 -26.32
N ASP A 401 28.40 -37.11 -25.93
CA ASP A 401 29.12 -36.64 -24.72
C ASP A 401 29.44 -35.12 -24.72
N GLY A 402 29.28 -34.45 -25.88
CA GLY A 402 29.44 -33.01 -26.05
C GLY A 402 28.14 -32.24 -26.30
N ALA A 403 26.97 -32.88 -26.17
CA ALA A 403 25.68 -32.29 -26.51
C ALA A 403 25.38 -31.00 -25.73
N LYS A 404 24.81 -30.02 -26.42
CA LYS A 404 24.42 -28.72 -25.85
C LYS A 404 23.42 -28.84 -24.68
N VAL A 405 22.66 -29.93 -24.62
CA VAL A 405 21.77 -30.29 -23.50
C VAL A 405 22.52 -30.28 -22.16
N SER A 406 23.76 -30.78 -22.14
CA SER A 406 24.58 -30.88 -20.92
C SER A 406 25.20 -29.53 -20.50
N ALA A 407 25.41 -28.62 -21.46
CA ALA A 407 26.01 -27.30 -21.23
C ALA A 407 24.96 -26.21 -20.95
N PHE A 408 23.78 -26.29 -21.58
CA PHE A 408 22.69 -25.30 -21.52
C PHE A 408 21.31 -25.93 -21.28
N PRO A 409 21.15 -26.80 -20.25
CA PRO A 409 19.87 -27.47 -19.94
C PRO A 409 18.74 -26.50 -19.56
N ASP A 410 19.10 -25.33 -19.04
CA ASP A 410 18.20 -24.22 -18.76
C ASP A 410 17.56 -23.66 -20.05
N LEU A 411 18.33 -23.41 -21.11
CA LEU A 411 17.82 -22.94 -22.39
C LEU A 411 16.89 -23.96 -23.07
N PHE A 412 17.22 -25.25 -22.97
CA PHE A 412 16.33 -26.34 -23.39
C PHE A 412 14.99 -26.29 -22.64
N ARG A 413 15.04 -26.11 -21.32
CA ARG A 413 13.83 -26.08 -20.48
C ARG A 413 12.98 -24.83 -20.74
N GLU A 414 13.59 -23.65 -20.87
CA GLU A 414 12.88 -22.43 -21.26
C GLU A 414 12.16 -22.64 -22.59
N THR A 415 12.88 -23.12 -23.61
CA THR A 415 12.35 -23.38 -24.97
C THR A 415 11.15 -24.33 -24.95
N ALA A 416 11.30 -25.47 -24.27
CA ALA A 416 10.24 -26.47 -24.13
C ALA A 416 8.99 -25.89 -23.43
N ASN A 417 9.20 -25.14 -22.34
CA ASN A 417 8.13 -24.47 -21.59
C ASN A 417 7.36 -23.46 -22.46
N ALA A 418 8.05 -22.67 -23.29
CA ALA A 418 7.42 -21.68 -24.16
C ALA A 418 6.60 -22.34 -25.30
N LEU A 419 7.16 -23.36 -25.97
CA LEU A 419 6.46 -24.16 -26.99
C LEU A 419 5.21 -24.82 -26.40
N ARG A 420 5.31 -25.43 -25.21
CA ARG A 420 4.18 -26.01 -24.47
C ARG A 420 3.10 -24.97 -24.16
N CYS A 421 3.47 -23.80 -23.66
CA CYS A 421 2.53 -22.70 -23.36
C CYS A 421 1.78 -22.21 -24.62
N ARG A 422 2.42 -22.26 -25.80
CA ARG A 422 1.81 -21.95 -27.10
C ARG A 422 1.18 -23.16 -27.81
N LYS A 423 1.08 -24.31 -27.13
CA LYS A 423 0.46 -25.57 -27.58
C LYS A 423 1.17 -26.28 -28.75
N HIS A 424 2.43 -25.95 -29.01
CA HIS A 424 3.29 -26.72 -29.93
C HIS A 424 3.88 -27.93 -29.19
N PHE A 425 3.01 -28.87 -28.81
CA PHE A 425 3.38 -29.98 -27.91
C PHE A 425 4.38 -30.96 -28.54
N GLU A 426 4.27 -31.25 -29.84
CA GLU A 426 5.22 -32.13 -30.55
C GLU A 426 6.63 -31.53 -30.54
N GLU A 427 6.75 -30.24 -30.89
CA GLU A 427 8.03 -29.52 -30.82
C GLU A 427 8.55 -29.42 -29.39
N ALA A 428 7.68 -29.16 -28.40
CA ALA A 428 8.08 -29.09 -27.00
C ALA A 428 8.69 -30.40 -26.47
N LEU A 429 8.17 -31.57 -26.90
CA LEU A 429 8.73 -32.88 -26.53
C LEU A 429 10.17 -33.03 -27.01
N ARG A 430 10.51 -32.57 -28.21
CA ARG A 430 11.89 -32.62 -28.76
C ARG A 430 12.92 -31.96 -27.83
N PHE A 431 12.52 -30.97 -27.05
CA PHE A 431 13.40 -30.29 -26.08
C PHE A 431 13.27 -30.84 -24.65
N TYR A 432 12.13 -31.41 -24.25
CA TYR A 432 11.99 -32.06 -22.94
C TYR A 432 12.61 -33.47 -22.88
N GLU A 433 12.62 -34.23 -23.97
CA GLU A 433 13.12 -35.61 -23.97
C GLU A 433 14.62 -35.71 -23.65
N PRO A 434 15.52 -34.91 -24.28
CA PRO A 434 16.95 -34.93 -23.92
C PRO A 434 17.23 -34.50 -22.47
N LEU A 435 16.40 -33.62 -21.89
CA LEU A 435 16.55 -33.20 -20.49
C LEU A 435 16.33 -34.33 -19.47
N GLN A 436 15.72 -35.44 -19.86
CA GLN A 436 15.53 -36.59 -18.97
C GLN A 436 16.83 -37.32 -18.61
N GLU A 437 17.89 -37.12 -19.39
CA GLU A 437 19.22 -37.69 -19.17
C GLU A 437 20.06 -36.83 -18.21
N VAL A 438 19.75 -35.52 -18.10
CA VAL A 438 20.47 -34.57 -17.24
C VAL A 438 19.90 -34.59 -15.82
N ALA A 439 20.54 -35.37 -14.94
CA ALA A 439 20.07 -35.60 -13.56
C ALA A 439 19.88 -34.32 -12.71
N THR A 440 20.60 -33.23 -13.00
CA THR A 440 20.49 -31.96 -12.26
C THR A 440 19.23 -31.16 -12.58
N TYR A 441 18.62 -31.35 -13.76
CA TYR A 441 17.41 -30.66 -14.21
C TYR A 441 16.17 -31.58 -14.24
N LYS A 442 16.34 -32.85 -13.85
CA LYS A 442 15.27 -33.84 -13.71
C LYS A 442 14.51 -33.68 -12.39
N ASP A 443 13.77 -32.58 -12.27
CA ASP A 443 12.90 -32.31 -11.13
C ASP A 443 11.45 -32.77 -11.37
N GLU A 444 10.65 -32.83 -10.28
CA GLU A 444 9.23 -33.22 -10.37
C GLU A 444 8.43 -32.29 -11.29
N THR A 445 8.84 -31.01 -11.37
CA THR A 445 8.10 -30.00 -12.15
C THR A 445 8.34 -30.19 -13.65
N MET A 446 9.57 -30.46 -14.12
CA MET A 446 9.83 -30.77 -15.52
C MET A 446 9.13 -32.07 -15.95
N ILE A 447 9.16 -33.12 -15.12
CA ILE A 447 8.47 -34.39 -15.42
C ILE A 447 6.94 -34.16 -15.51
N MET A 448 6.37 -33.28 -14.68
CA MET A 448 4.97 -32.88 -14.78
C MET A 448 4.68 -32.12 -16.09
N GLU A 449 5.54 -31.18 -16.47
CA GLU A 449 5.41 -30.41 -17.73
C GLU A 449 5.48 -31.32 -18.96
N LEU A 450 6.38 -32.30 -18.96
CA LEU A 450 6.50 -33.37 -19.96
C LEU A 450 5.23 -34.25 -20.03
N ALA A 451 4.71 -34.69 -18.87
CA ALA A 451 3.49 -35.50 -18.79
C ALA A 451 2.26 -34.79 -19.38
N LEU A 452 2.19 -33.46 -19.21
CA LEU A 452 1.14 -32.64 -19.81
C LEU A 452 1.26 -32.56 -21.34
N CYS A 453 2.48 -32.54 -21.89
CA CYS A 453 2.71 -32.62 -23.35
C CYS A 453 2.25 -33.97 -23.91
N TYR A 454 2.66 -35.10 -23.32
CA TYR A 454 2.22 -36.42 -23.76
C TYR A 454 0.68 -36.57 -23.68
N ARG A 455 0.06 -36.12 -22.59
CA ARG A 455 -1.41 -36.14 -22.46
C ARG A 455 -2.11 -35.28 -23.53
N ALA A 456 -1.57 -34.10 -23.85
CA ALA A 456 -2.14 -33.23 -24.88
C ALA A 456 -2.09 -33.84 -26.30
N LEU A 457 -1.12 -34.72 -26.56
CA LEU A 457 -0.99 -35.49 -27.80
C LEU A 457 -1.74 -36.84 -27.79
N GLY A 458 -2.42 -37.19 -26.70
CA GLY A 458 -3.10 -38.48 -26.55
C GLY A 458 -2.19 -39.67 -26.25
N ALA A 459 -0.91 -39.43 -25.96
CA ALA A 459 0.07 -40.44 -25.53
C ALA A 459 -0.13 -40.78 -24.04
N SER A 460 -1.26 -41.42 -23.72
CA SER A 460 -1.69 -41.64 -22.34
C SER A 460 -0.75 -42.57 -21.56
N ARG A 461 -0.09 -43.55 -22.19
CA ARG A 461 0.81 -44.48 -21.46
C ARG A 461 2.09 -43.78 -21.03
N GLU A 462 2.59 -42.90 -21.88
CA GLU A 462 3.78 -42.09 -21.69
C GLU A 462 3.53 -41.06 -20.59
N ALA A 463 2.36 -40.43 -20.58
CA ALA A 463 1.90 -39.57 -19.48
C ALA A 463 1.73 -40.34 -18.15
N GLU A 464 1.13 -41.54 -18.17
CA GLU A 464 0.98 -42.42 -17.01
C GLU A 464 2.35 -42.74 -16.37
N ASN A 465 3.32 -43.17 -17.20
CA ASN A 465 4.69 -43.44 -16.76
C ASN A 465 5.35 -42.23 -16.10
N CYS A 466 5.14 -41.02 -16.62
CA CYS A 466 5.67 -39.79 -16.02
C CYS A 466 5.05 -39.51 -14.64
N TYR A 467 3.73 -39.63 -14.48
CA TYR A 467 3.09 -39.46 -13.17
C TYR A 467 3.53 -40.54 -12.17
N LEU A 468 3.69 -41.79 -12.61
CA LEU A 468 4.21 -42.88 -11.78
C LEU A 468 5.68 -42.65 -11.36
N ALA A 469 6.51 -42.06 -12.23
CA ALA A 469 7.88 -41.68 -11.90
C ALA A 469 7.93 -40.60 -10.80
N ILE A 470 7.04 -39.58 -10.86
CA ILE A 470 6.90 -38.58 -9.79
C ILE A 470 6.47 -39.26 -8.48
N LEU A 471 5.44 -40.11 -8.51
CA LEU A 471 4.93 -40.79 -7.31
C LEU A 471 5.89 -41.82 -6.72
N GLY A 472 6.82 -42.37 -7.52
CA GLY A 472 7.90 -43.22 -7.06
C GLY A 472 8.95 -42.48 -6.22
N ASN A 473 9.23 -41.23 -6.57
CA ASN A 473 10.16 -40.36 -5.84
C ASN A 473 9.47 -39.63 -4.67
N ASN A 474 8.26 -39.13 -4.90
CA ASN A 474 7.46 -38.35 -3.95
C ASN A 474 6.01 -38.87 -3.90
N PRO A 475 5.73 -39.86 -3.03
CA PRO A 475 4.41 -40.47 -2.93
C PRO A 475 3.28 -39.51 -2.54
N ASP A 476 3.59 -38.37 -1.91
CA ASP A 476 2.63 -37.40 -1.38
C ASP A 476 2.30 -36.25 -2.36
N SER A 477 2.85 -36.27 -3.57
CA SER A 477 2.63 -35.24 -4.60
C SER A 477 1.17 -35.20 -5.08
N THR A 478 0.37 -34.34 -4.46
CA THR A 478 -1.09 -34.26 -4.72
C THR A 478 -1.43 -33.92 -6.18
N GLU A 479 -0.57 -33.17 -6.87
CA GLU A 479 -0.79 -32.82 -8.28
C GLU A 479 -0.64 -34.03 -9.20
N ALA A 480 0.39 -34.87 -8.98
CA ALA A 480 0.60 -36.09 -9.76
C ALA A 480 -0.51 -37.12 -9.49
N GLN A 481 -0.95 -37.27 -8.24
CA GLN A 481 -2.08 -38.13 -7.88
C GLN A 481 -3.39 -37.70 -8.58
N VAL A 482 -3.67 -36.39 -8.63
CA VAL A 482 -4.83 -35.83 -9.33
C VAL A 482 -4.71 -36.00 -10.84
N ALA A 483 -3.54 -35.74 -11.42
CA ALA A 483 -3.33 -35.85 -12.86
C ALA A 483 -3.49 -37.30 -13.36
N LEU A 484 -2.91 -38.26 -12.64
CA LEU A 484 -3.07 -39.69 -12.90
C LEU A 484 -4.53 -40.14 -12.78
N TRP A 485 -5.25 -39.74 -11.73
CA TRP A 485 -6.67 -40.08 -11.57
C TRP A 485 -7.57 -39.53 -12.69
N ASN A 486 -7.27 -38.33 -13.21
CA ASN A 486 -8.00 -37.78 -14.36
C ASN A 486 -7.73 -38.58 -15.65
N LEU A 487 -6.50 -39.07 -15.84
CA LEU A 487 -6.14 -39.91 -16.97
C LEU A 487 -6.82 -41.29 -16.91
N ASP A 488 -6.84 -41.91 -15.72
CA ASP A 488 -7.56 -43.17 -15.45
C ASP A 488 -9.07 -43.05 -15.71
N LYS A 489 -9.65 -41.87 -15.43
CA LYS A 489 -11.07 -41.56 -15.67
C LYS A 489 -11.38 -41.31 -17.16
N GLU A 490 -10.41 -40.83 -17.92
CA GLU A 490 -10.53 -40.57 -19.37
C GLU A 490 -10.37 -41.85 -20.21
N SER A 491 -9.64 -42.86 -19.69
CA SER A 491 -9.56 -44.18 -20.31
C SER A 491 -10.64 -45.13 -19.77
N ASP A 492 -11.31 -45.90 -20.64
CA ASP A 492 -12.42 -46.80 -20.26
C ASP A 492 -11.96 -48.07 -19.48
N ASN A 493 -10.73 -48.07 -18.97
CA ASN A 493 -10.06 -49.16 -18.23
C ASN A 493 -10.14 -49.00 -16.70
N ALA A 494 -11.08 -48.22 -16.19
CA ALA A 494 -11.20 -47.75 -14.80
C ALA A 494 -11.49 -48.82 -13.72
N ARG A 495 -10.83 -49.99 -13.74
CA ARG A 495 -11.05 -51.10 -12.79
C ARG A 495 -9.80 -51.70 -12.13
N THR A 496 -8.59 -51.38 -12.59
CA THR A 496 -7.36 -52.07 -12.12
C THR A 496 -6.31 -51.18 -11.45
N VAL A 497 -6.39 -49.86 -11.63
CA VAL A 497 -5.45 -48.85 -11.10
C VAL A 497 -6.25 -47.64 -10.58
N HIS A 498 -5.75 -46.81 -9.67
CA HIS A 498 -5.48 -47.22 -8.27
C HIS A 498 -6.51 -46.58 -7.31
N PRO A 499 -7.27 -47.35 -6.48
CA PRO A 499 -8.26 -46.79 -5.56
C PRO A 499 -7.65 -45.97 -4.41
N LYS A 500 -6.33 -46.00 -4.23
CA LYS A 500 -5.58 -45.35 -3.15
C LYS A 500 -5.53 -43.82 -3.29
N PHE A 501 -5.66 -43.29 -4.51
CA PHE A 501 -5.52 -41.85 -4.81
C PHE A 501 -6.86 -41.13 -5.01
N HIS A 502 -7.97 -41.87 -5.16
CA HIS A 502 -9.31 -41.32 -5.35
C HIS A 502 -9.72 -40.35 -4.21
N SER A 503 -9.39 -40.68 -2.95
CA SER A 503 -9.69 -39.83 -1.80
C SER A 503 -8.95 -38.49 -1.84
N VAL A 504 -7.71 -38.46 -2.33
CA VAL A 504 -6.92 -37.24 -2.47
C VAL A 504 -7.40 -36.40 -3.66
N ALA A 505 -7.77 -37.04 -4.77
CA ALA A 505 -8.35 -36.36 -5.92
C ALA A 505 -9.68 -35.65 -5.56
N VAL A 506 -10.59 -36.36 -4.88
CA VAL A 506 -11.85 -35.77 -4.39
C VAL A 506 -11.60 -34.64 -3.38
N ALA A 507 -10.62 -34.79 -2.48
CA ALA A 507 -10.26 -33.72 -1.55
C ALA A 507 -9.62 -32.50 -2.26
N ALA A 508 -8.90 -32.70 -3.36
CA ALA A 508 -8.33 -31.62 -4.17
C ALA A 508 -9.39 -30.88 -5.00
N GLU A 509 -10.36 -31.58 -5.59
CA GLU A 509 -11.53 -30.97 -6.24
C GLU A 509 -12.35 -30.12 -5.24
N GLN A 510 -12.56 -30.62 -4.02
CA GLN A 510 -13.21 -29.87 -2.95
C GLN A 510 -12.42 -28.61 -2.51
N ARG A 511 -11.08 -28.61 -2.62
CA ARG A 511 -10.24 -27.43 -2.34
C ARG A 511 -10.19 -26.43 -3.49
N ARG A 512 -10.31 -26.87 -4.74
CA ARG A 512 -10.37 -25.99 -5.93
C ARG A 512 -11.64 -25.12 -5.97
N HIS A 513 -12.63 -25.44 -5.15
CA HIS A 513 -13.72 -24.53 -4.78
C HIS A 513 -13.46 -23.94 -3.37
N PRO A 514 -12.68 -22.85 -3.22
CA PRO A 514 -12.51 -22.14 -1.95
C PRO A 514 -13.78 -21.32 -1.64
N GLY A 515 -14.88 -22.03 -1.39
CA GLY A 515 -16.20 -21.52 -1.06
C GLY A 515 -16.78 -22.16 0.22
N ALA A 516 -15.93 -22.75 1.07
CA ALA A 516 -16.32 -23.24 2.39
C ALA A 516 -15.13 -23.40 3.35
N LYS A 517 -15.17 -22.62 4.45
CA LYS A 517 -14.44 -22.80 5.72
C LYS A 517 -12.92 -22.58 5.71
N GLY A 518 -12.47 -21.66 6.56
CA GLY A 518 -11.04 -21.39 6.79
C GLY A 518 -10.78 -20.24 7.77
N GLY A 519 -11.45 -20.23 8.94
CA GLY A 519 -10.99 -19.40 10.05
C GLY A 519 -9.77 -20.04 10.70
N ASP A 520 -8.66 -19.31 10.77
CA ASP A 520 -7.39 -19.82 11.33
C ASP A 520 -7.41 -19.77 12.86
N ILE A 521 -7.17 -20.91 13.51
CA ILE A 521 -6.88 -21.00 14.96
C ILE A 521 -5.61 -21.83 15.12
N ARG A 522 -4.54 -21.17 15.55
CA ARG A 522 -3.29 -21.84 15.90
C ARG A 522 -3.34 -22.44 17.30
N GLY A 523 -3.13 -23.76 17.36
CA GLY A 523 -2.19 -24.36 18.33
C GLY A 523 -2.75 -24.97 19.62
N ARG A 524 -2.68 -26.31 19.72
CA ARG A 524 -1.87 -27.06 20.72
C ARG A 524 -2.14 -28.57 20.66
N GLY A 525 -1.16 -29.38 21.09
CA GLY A 525 -1.41 -30.69 21.71
C GLY A 525 -1.01 -31.94 20.92
N ARG A 526 -0.11 -32.74 21.48
CA ARG A 526 0.33 -34.06 20.97
C ARG A 526 -0.43 -35.21 21.68
N ARG A 527 -0.60 -36.33 20.95
CA ARG A 527 -0.81 -37.73 21.41
C ARG A 527 -2.09 -38.10 22.19
N SER A 528 -2.86 -39.05 21.62
CA SER A 528 -2.92 -40.44 22.12
C SER A 528 -3.64 -41.38 21.14
N ASP A 529 -3.23 -42.65 21.09
CA ASP A 529 -3.87 -43.71 20.29
C ASP A 529 -5.29 -44.08 20.78
N GLN A 530 -6.17 -44.53 19.88
CA GLN A 530 -6.80 -45.88 19.89
C GLN A 530 -7.97 -46.04 18.89
N LEU A 531 -7.94 -47.18 18.20
CA LEU A 531 -9.03 -47.86 17.47
C LEU A 531 -9.27 -49.20 18.24
N PRO A 532 -10.34 -50.01 18.01
CA PRO A 532 -11.66 -49.81 17.37
C PRO A 532 -12.79 -50.54 18.21
N PRO A 533 -13.73 -51.41 17.72
CA PRO A 533 -14.70 -51.39 16.58
C PRO A 533 -16.19 -51.77 16.97
N LEU A 534 -17.08 -51.91 15.95
CA LEU A 534 -18.40 -52.64 15.92
C LEU A 534 -19.61 -51.95 16.60
N ARG A 535 -20.88 -52.11 16.16
CA ARG A 535 -21.52 -53.07 15.23
C ARG A 535 -22.88 -52.57 14.67
N THR A 536 -23.21 -52.90 13.41
CA THR A 536 -24.57 -53.20 12.83
C THR A 536 -25.80 -52.33 13.20
N LEU A 537 -26.63 -51.86 12.26
CA LEU A 537 -27.51 -52.67 11.39
C LEU A 537 -28.00 -51.91 10.14
N LEU A 538 -28.19 -52.63 9.02
CA LEU A 538 -28.99 -52.22 7.84
C LEU A 538 -30.38 -52.92 7.90
N PRO A 539 -31.43 -52.33 7.32
CA PRO A 539 -31.88 -52.74 5.98
C PRO A 539 -32.26 -51.53 5.09
N SER A 540 -31.76 -51.42 3.85
CA SER A 540 -32.06 -52.19 2.62
C SER A 540 -33.15 -51.54 1.74
N GLY A 541 -32.82 -51.35 0.46
CA GLY A 541 -33.64 -50.66 -0.53
C GLY A 541 -32.90 -50.66 -1.87
N SER A 542 -33.10 -51.70 -2.67
CA SER A 542 -32.28 -51.99 -3.85
C SER A 542 -32.63 -51.14 -5.07
N SER A 543 -31.65 -50.48 -5.68
CA SER A 543 -31.70 -50.04 -7.06
C SER A 543 -30.99 -51.07 -7.97
N LYS A 544 -31.78 -51.81 -8.77
CA LYS A 544 -31.25 -52.52 -9.94
C LYS A 544 -31.25 -51.56 -11.14
N SER A 545 -30.24 -51.70 -12.00
CA SER A 545 -30.06 -50.89 -13.20
C SER A 545 -31.14 -51.15 -14.24
N GLU A 546 -31.56 -50.11 -14.98
CA GLU A 546 -32.19 -50.31 -16.28
C GLU A 546 -31.74 -49.30 -17.34
N VAL A 547 -31.51 -49.89 -18.51
CA VAL A 547 -31.09 -49.43 -19.85
C VAL A 547 -31.56 -48.03 -20.31
N VAL A 548 -30.67 -47.36 -21.06
CA VAL A 548 -30.96 -46.14 -21.84
C VAL A 548 -31.86 -46.42 -23.05
N GLN A 549 -32.97 -45.70 -23.18
CA GLN A 549 -33.61 -45.39 -24.47
C GLN A 549 -34.05 -43.92 -24.53
N LYS A 550 -34.03 -43.33 -25.72
CA LYS A 550 -34.41 -41.92 -25.97
C LYS A 550 -35.91 -41.70 -25.74
N GLY A 551 -36.26 -40.58 -25.11
CA GLY A 551 -37.63 -40.08 -24.96
C GLY A 551 -37.69 -38.56 -25.15
N GLU A 552 -38.87 -38.06 -25.54
CA GLU A 552 -39.17 -36.69 -25.97
C GLU A 552 -38.99 -35.60 -24.88
N PRO A 553 -38.87 -34.31 -25.25
CA PRO A 553 -38.62 -33.23 -24.29
C PRO A 553 -39.80 -33.02 -23.35
N LYS A 554 -39.58 -33.19 -22.03
CA LYS A 554 -40.51 -32.76 -21.00
C LYS A 554 -40.47 -31.24 -20.83
N GLU A 555 -41.64 -30.62 -20.83
CA GLU A 555 -41.81 -29.21 -20.48
C GLU A 555 -41.28 -28.95 -19.05
N MET A 556 -40.39 -27.98 -18.88
CA MET A 556 -40.00 -27.51 -17.56
C MET A 556 -41.11 -26.63 -16.96
N PRO A 557 -41.37 -26.72 -15.64
CA PRO A 557 -42.30 -25.82 -14.98
C PRO A 557 -41.84 -24.36 -15.09
N ASP A 558 -42.84 -23.48 -15.09
CA ASP A 558 -42.72 -22.06 -15.43
C ASP A 558 -41.99 -21.27 -14.32
N HIS A 559 -40.65 -21.29 -14.33
CA HIS A 559 -39.76 -20.72 -13.30
C HIS A 559 -40.11 -19.27 -12.88
N ARG A 560 -40.65 -18.47 -13.82
CA ARG A 560 -41.20 -17.13 -13.56
C ARG A 560 -42.29 -17.12 -12.47
N LYS A 561 -43.23 -18.08 -12.50
CA LYS A 561 -44.36 -18.16 -11.55
C LYS A 561 -43.89 -18.54 -10.14
N GLU A 562 -42.86 -19.38 -10.04
CA GLU A 562 -42.24 -19.76 -8.76
C GLU A 562 -41.63 -18.53 -8.07
N ILE A 563 -40.80 -17.76 -8.78
CA ILE A 563 -40.15 -16.56 -8.24
C ILE A 563 -41.18 -15.46 -7.91
N GLN A 564 -42.23 -15.29 -8.72
CA GLN A 564 -43.34 -14.39 -8.39
C GLN A 564 -44.08 -14.80 -7.10
N SER A 565 -44.33 -16.09 -6.91
CA SER A 565 -44.97 -16.60 -5.68
C SER A 565 -44.07 -16.39 -4.44
N LEU A 566 -42.75 -16.50 -4.61
CA LEU A 566 -41.77 -16.29 -3.57
C LEU A 566 -41.66 -14.80 -3.19
N TYR A 567 -41.70 -13.89 -4.16
CA TYR A 567 -41.76 -12.45 -3.92
C TYR A 567 -43.07 -12.02 -3.24
N ALA A 568 -44.22 -12.58 -3.64
CA ALA A 568 -45.50 -12.34 -2.97
C ALA A 568 -45.47 -12.78 -1.51
N ARG A 569 -44.89 -13.95 -1.22
CA ARG A 569 -44.67 -14.45 0.14
C ARG A 569 -43.68 -13.58 0.94
N TRP A 570 -42.61 -13.11 0.30
CA TRP A 570 -41.65 -12.17 0.91
C TRP A 570 -42.35 -10.88 1.34
N LYS A 571 -43.25 -10.34 0.51
CA LYS A 571 -44.03 -9.14 0.80
C LYS A 571 -44.98 -9.32 1.99
N GLU A 572 -45.66 -10.47 2.10
CA GLU A 572 -46.48 -10.79 3.28
C GLU A 572 -45.63 -10.89 4.57
N LEU A 573 -44.43 -11.46 4.48
CA LEU A 573 -43.51 -11.60 5.61
C LEU A 573 -42.85 -10.27 6.02
N ARG A 574 -42.69 -9.32 5.09
CA ARG A 574 -42.10 -7.98 5.34
C ARG A 574 -42.90 -7.21 6.38
N ASP A 575 -44.23 -7.24 6.30
CA ASP A 575 -45.12 -6.55 7.23
C ASP A 575 -45.20 -7.24 8.62
N ARG A 576 -44.74 -8.50 8.72
CA ARG A 576 -44.64 -9.28 9.97
C ARG A 576 -43.22 -9.37 10.53
N ARG A 577 -42.28 -8.60 9.97
CA ARG A 577 -40.88 -8.58 10.42
C ARG A 577 -40.81 -8.12 11.88
N GLY A 578 -40.16 -8.92 12.73
CA GLY A 578 -40.01 -8.62 14.17
C GLY A 578 -41.15 -9.07 15.09
N SER A 579 -42.27 -9.63 14.59
CA SER A 579 -43.28 -10.25 15.47
C SER A 579 -42.82 -11.59 16.06
N SER A 580 -41.94 -12.30 15.34
CA SER A 580 -41.29 -13.52 15.81
C SER A 580 -39.91 -13.69 15.17
N GLU A 581 -38.98 -14.31 15.89
CA GLU A 581 -37.69 -14.76 15.34
C GLU A 581 -37.89 -15.69 14.14
N ARG A 582 -38.94 -16.51 14.15
CA ARG A 582 -39.27 -17.44 13.05
C ARG A 582 -39.71 -16.71 11.78
N ASP A 583 -40.51 -15.66 11.92
CA ASP A 583 -40.97 -14.85 10.78
C ASP A 583 -39.79 -14.09 10.17
N THR A 584 -38.92 -13.55 11.02
CA THR A 584 -37.68 -12.86 10.62
C THR A 584 -36.71 -13.82 9.90
N ALA A 585 -36.53 -15.05 10.41
CA ALA A 585 -35.71 -16.07 9.74
C ALA A 585 -36.31 -16.52 8.40
N ALA A 586 -37.64 -16.71 8.32
CA ALA A 586 -38.33 -17.06 7.08
C ALA A 586 -38.22 -15.94 6.03
N TRP A 587 -38.29 -14.68 6.46
CA TRP A 587 -38.09 -13.50 5.61
C TRP A 587 -36.64 -13.39 5.10
N LEU A 588 -35.64 -13.67 5.95
CA LEU A 588 -34.22 -13.70 5.57
C LEU A 588 -33.94 -14.81 4.53
N GLU A 589 -34.46 -16.02 4.70
CA GLU A 589 -34.28 -17.10 3.72
C GLU A 589 -35.02 -16.82 2.41
N ALA A 590 -36.23 -16.22 2.43
CA ALA A 590 -36.89 -15.76 1.21
C ALA A 590 -36.07 -14.69 0.47
N SER A 591 -35.53 -13.71 1.19
CA SER A 591 -34.67 -12.65 0.63
C SER A 591 -33.38 -13.20 0.01
N LYS A 592 -32.79 -14.22 0.65
CA LYS A 592 -31.58 -14.93 0.19
C LYS A 592 -31.82 -15.76 -1.07
N LEU A 593 -33.01 -16.35 -1.21
CA LEU A 593 -33.41 -17.03 -2.45
C LEU A 593 -33.61 -16.04 -3.60
N LEU A 594 -34.23 -14.89 -3.35
CA LEU A 594 -34.30 -13.78 -4.32
C LEU A 594 -32.91 -13.28 -4.74
N LEU A 595 -31.98 -13.10 -3.79
CA LEU A 595 -30.60 -12.73 -4.10
C LEU A 595 -29.92 -13.75 -5.04
N ARG A 596 -30.09 -15.05 -4.81
CA ARG A 596 -29.52 -16.09 -5.67
C ARG A 596 -30.06 -16.04 -7.09
N THR A 597 -31.39 -15.92 -7.25
CA THR A 597 -31.99 -15.82 -8.59
C THR A 597 -31.57 -14.55 -9.33
N PHE A 598 -31.24 -13.47 -8.61
CA PHE A 598 -30.62 -12.28 -9.22
C PHE A 598 -29.14 -12.49 -9.59
N GLN A 599 -28.37 -13.22 -8.78
CA GLN A 599 -26.94 -13.51 -9.04
C GLN A 599 -26.71 -14.53 -10.18
N GLU A 600 -27.65 -15.46 -10.39
CA GLU A 600 -27.57 -16.47 -11.45
C GLU A 600 -27.76 -15.88 -12.86
N GLU A 601 -28.32 -14.68 -12.97
CA GLU A 601 -28.62 -13.99 -14.23
C GLU A 601 -27.37 -13.34 -14.85
N LYS A 602 -26.72 -14.09 -15.76
CA LYS A 602 -25.47 -13.69 -16.43
C LYS A 602 -25.58 -12.36 -17.20
N VAL A 603 -26.77 -11.97 -17.67
CA VAL A 603 -26.96 -10.72 -18.42
C VAL A 603 -26.72 -9.48 -17.54
N PHE A 604 -26.90 -9.58 -16.21
CA PHE A 604 -26.62 -8.48 -15.28
C PHE A 604 -25.13 -8.28 -14.99
N PHE A 605 -24.29 -9.26 -15.30
CA PHE A 605 -22.84 -9.26 -15.00
C PHE A 605 -21.99 -9.45 -16.27
N PRO A 606 -22.03 -8.51 -17.23
CA PRO A 606 -21.19 -8.57 -18.44
C PRO A 606 -19.71 -8.44 -18.10
N LYS A 607 -18.84 -8.99 -18.96
CA LYS A 607 -17.38 -8.89 -18.82
C LYS A 607 -16.87 -7.45 -18.92
N ASP A 608 -17.52 -6.62 -19.73
CA ASP A 608 -17.27 -5.18 -19.80
C ASP A 608 -18.31 -4.41 -18.98
N LYS A 609 -17.85 -3.82 -17.88
CA LYS A 609 -18.64 -3.07 -16.90
C LYS A 609 -19.10 -1.69 -17.39
N HIS A 610 -18.49 -1.16 -18.46
CA HIS A 610 -18.85 0.16 -19.00
C HIS A 610 -19.88 0.09 -20.13
N SER A 611 -20.17 -1.12 -20.65
CA SER A 611 -21.27 -1.35 -21.58
C SER A 611 -22.63 -0.98 -20.93
N LYS A 612 -23.42 -0.12 -21.57
CA LYS A 612 -24.79 0.16 -21.09
C LYS A 612 -25.67 -1.07 -21.23
N PHE A 613 -26.63 -1.24 -20.32
CA PHE A 613 -27.61 -2.32 -20.41
C PHE A 613 -28.61 -2.05 -21.55
N TYR A 614 -28.45 -2.75 -22.67
CA TYR A 614 -29.34 -2.67 -23.85
C TYR A 614 -30.44 -3.75 -23.85
N GLY A 615 -30.79 -4.28 -22.67
CA GLY A 615 -31.84 -5.30 -22.50
C GLY A 615 -31.38 -6.74 -22.77
N TYR A 616 -32.34 -7.67 -22.70
CA TYR A 616 -32.12 -9.11 -22.83
C TYR A 616 -31.72 -9.53 -24.26
N SER A 617 -30.88 -10.58 -24.38
CA SER A 617 -30.57 -11.28 -25.65
C SER A 617 -31.83 -11.93 -26.24
N LYS A 618 -31.82 -12.38 -27.52
CA LYS A 618 -33.00 -13.04 -28.13
C LYS A 618 -33.51 -14.24 -27.31
N GLU A 619 -32.61 -15.00 -26.70
CA GLU A 619 -32.94 -16.16 -25.86
C GLU A 619 -33.43 -15.72 -24.47
N ALA A 620 -32.76 -14.75 -23.84
CA ALA A 620 -33.19 -14.20 -22.55
C ALA A 620 -34.51 -13.41 -22.65
N ARG A 621 -34.84 -12.81 -23.80
CA ARG A 621 -36.17 -12.23 -24.08
C ARG A 621 -37.25 -13.31 -24.04
N SER A 622 -37.00 -14.49 -24.61
CA SER A 622 -37.96 -15.61 -24.57
C SER A 622 -38.18 -16.21 -23.18
N LEU A 623 -37.25 -15.99 -22.24
CA LEU A 623 -37.32 -16.46 -20.85
C LEU A 623 -37.90 -15.39 -19.91
N ALA A 624 -37.50 -14.12 -20.07
CA ALA A 624 -38.01 -12.99 -19.29
C ALA A 624 -39.43 -12.56 -19.72
N GLN A 625 -39.72 -12.63 -21.02
CA GLN A 625 -41.03 -12.46 -21.63
C GLN A 625 -41.43 -13.79 -22.28
N GLY A 626 -42.15 -14.63 -21.52
CA GLY A 626 -42.80 -15.81 -22.09
C GLY A 626 -43.73 -15.43 -23.27
N ARG A 627 -44.11 -16.41 -24.11
CA ARG A 627 -44.90 -16.21 -25.34
C ARG A 627 -46.23 -15.47 -25.12
N GLU A 628 -46.20 -14.15 -25.07
CA GLU A 628 -47.36 -13.26 -25.14
C GLU A 628 -47.56 -12.77 -26.59
N SER A 629 -48.82 -12.67 -27.01
CA SER A 629 -49.15 -12.45 -28.42
C SER A 629 -48.84 -11.03 -28.89
N GLU A 630 -48.58 -10.87 -30.18
CA GLU A 630 -48.17 -9.59 -30.79
C GLU A 630 -49.19 -8.45 -30.65
N LYS A 631 -50.39 -8.71 -30.12
CA LYS A 631 -51.50 -7.74 -30.01
C LYS A 631 -51.42 -6.77 -28.83
N GLU A 632 -50.60 -7.02 -27.81
CA GLU A 632 -50.52 -6.14 -26.62
C GLU A 632 -49.40 -5.08 -26.67
N LYS A 633 -48.55 -5.11 -27.70
CA LYS A 633 -47.40 -4.18 -27.87
C LYS A 633 -47.77 -2.70 -28.12
N ALA A 634 -49.05 -2.35 -28.22
CA ALA A 634 -49.49 -1.08 -28.82
C ALA A 634 -49.87 0.05 -27.85
N VAL A 635 -49.82 -0.14 -26.51
CA VAL A 635 -50.55 0.75 -25.57
C VAL A 635 -49.72 1.36 -24.43
N ARG A 636 -48.45 1.01 -24.19
CA ARG A 636 -47.69 1.56 -23.04
C ARG A 636 -46.30 2.11 -23.38
N HIS A 637 -46.22 3.44 -23.24
CA HIS A 637 -45.05 4.31 -23.05
C HIS A 637 -43.97 4.35 -24.14
N THR A 638 -44.18 5.30 -25.05
CA THR A 638 -43.10 6.13 -25.61
C THR A 638 -42.38 6.87 -24.48
N ASP A 639 -41.05 6.72 -24.38
CA ASP A 639 -40.05 7.74 -23.95
C ASP A 639 -38.64 7.15 -23.74
N SER A 640 -38.47 5.82 -23.74
CA SER A 640 -37.20 5.12 -23.48
C SER A 640 -36.66 4.31 -24.69
N ALA A 641 -36.82 4.83 -25.91
CA ALA A 641 -36.28 4.21 -27.13
C ALA A 641 -34.89 4.76 -27.49
N ILE A 642 -33.87 3.91 -27.52
CA ILE A 642 -32.56 4.24 -28.10
C ILE A 642 -32.53 3.77 -29.55
N ILE A 643 -32.20 4.68 -30.47
CA ILE A 643 -32.00 4.39 -31.89
C ILE A 643 -30.53 3.99 -32.10
N LEU A 644 -30.30 2.76 -32.57
CA LEU A 644 -28.97 2.31 -33.01
C LEU A 644 -28.66 2.83 -34.42
N PRO A 645 -27.37 2.91 -34.84
CA PRO A 645 -26.98 3.37 -36.18
C PRO A 645 -27.64 2.61 -37.34
N ASP A 646 -27.99 1.34 -37.12
CA ASP A 646 -28.64 0.47 -38.11
C ASP A 646 -30.18 0.61 -38.15
N GLY A 647 -30.76 1.52 -37.36
CA GLY A 647 -32.20 1.85 -37.39
C GLY A 647 -33.11 1.01 -36.48
N ASP A 648 -32.58 -0.04 -35.82
CA ASP A 648 -33.34 -0.84 -34.85
C ASP A 648 -33.61 -0.04 -33.56
N MET A 649 -34.89 0.03 -33.16
CA MET A 649 -35.32 0.59 -31.87
C MET A 649 -35.23 -0.46 -30.76
N ILE A 650 -34.44 -0.19 -29.73
CA ILE A 650 -34.39 -1.00 -28.51
C ILE A 650 -35.14 -0.29 -27.38
N THR A 651 -36.21 -0.92 -26.91
CA THR A 651 -36.87 -0.60 -25.63
C THR A 651 -36.13 -1.29 -24.49
N ILE A 652 -35.64 -0.54 -23.51
CA ILE A 652 -35.03 -1.10 -22.30
C ILE A 652 -36.15 -1.71 -21.42
N PRO A 653 -36.03 -2.97 -20.96
CA PRO A 653 -37.02 -3.55 -20.05
C PRO A 653 -36.90 -2.97 -18.63
N ASP A 654 -38.03 -2.60 -18.01
CA ASP A 654 -38.08 -2.03 -16.64
C ASP A 654 -38.31 -3.08 -15.54
N GLN A 655 -38.50 -4.35 -15.91
CA GLN A 655 -38.88 -5.44 -15.01
C GLN A 655 -38.10 -6.72 -15.30
N TYR A 656 -37.72 -7.44 -14.26
CA TYR A 656 -37.16 -8.79 -14.33
C TYR A 656 -38.12 -9.80 -13.71
N LEU A 657 -38.46 -10.84 -14.47
CA LEU A 657 -39.44 -11.89 -14.10
C LEU A 657 -40.84 -11.35 -13.73
N GLY A 658 -41.17 -10.11 -14.12
CA GLY A 658 -42.42 -9.42 -13.76
C GLY A 658 -42.38 -8.69 -12.41
N ILE A 659 -41.20 -8.50 -11.83
CA ILE A 659 -40.95 -7.66 -10.65
C ILE A 659 -40.14 -6.43 -11.12
N PRO A 660 -40.54 -5.19 -10.77
CA PRO A 660 -39.78 -3.98 -11.10
C PRO A 660 -38.35 -3.99 -10.56
N PHE A 661 -37.42 -3.37 -11.29
CA PHE A 661 -36.03 -3.26 -10.81
C PHE A 661 -35.89 -2.42 -9.52
N GLU A 662 -36.80 -1.48 -9.27
CA GLU A 662 -36.86 -0.74 -8.00
C GLU A 662 -37.25 -1.64 -6.82
N ASP A 663 -38.22 -2.55 -7.02
CA ASP A 663 -38.65 -3.52 -6.00
C ASP A 663 -37.53 -4.53 -5.69
N TRP A 664 -36.81 -5.00 -6.71
CA TRP A 664 -35.59 -5.80 -6.56
C TRP A 664 -34.52 -5.08 -5.74
N LEU A 665 -34.26 -3.80 -6.04
CA LEU A 665 -33.28 -3.00 -5.32
C LEU A 665 -33.68 -2.84 -3.84
N ASN A 666 -34.92 -2.40 -3.58
CA ASN A 666 -35.43 -2.19 -2.22
C ASN A 666 -35.37 -3.48 -1.38
N THR A 667 -35.77 -4.61 -1.96
CA THR A 667 -35.72 -5.95 -1.32
C THR A 667 -34.30 -6.31 -0.87
N LEU A 668 -33.31 -6.12 -1.76
CA LEU A 668 -31.91 -6.49 -1.49
C LEU A 668 -31.21 -5.50 -0.54
N LEU A 669 -31.55 -4.21 -0.59
CA LEU A 669 -31.10 -3.23 0.39
C LEU A 669 -31.66 -3.54 1.79
N GLU A 670 -32.97 -3.80 1.91
CA GLU A 670 -33.58 -4.20 3.18
C GLU A 670 -33.01 -5.49 3.75
N TYR A 671 -32.64 -6.44 2.89
CA TYR A 671 -31.97 -7.68 3.28
C TYR A 671 -30.59 -7.40 3.89
N SER A 672 -29.77 -6.59 3.22
CA SER A 672 -28.44 -6.22 3.71
C SER A 672 -28.46 -5.48 5.06
N LEU A 673 -29.48 -4.65 5.30
CA LEU A 673 -29.62 -3.88 6.54
C LEU A 673 -29.89 -4.79 7.75
N GLU A 674 -30.69 -5.85 7.60
CA GLU A 674 -30.89 -6.83 8.69
C GLU A 674 -29.71 -7.77 8.86
N LEU A 675 -28.99 -8.12 7.78
CA LEU A 675 -27.71 -8.80 7.90
C LEU A 675 -26.71 -7.98 8.73
N ALA A 676 -26.66 -6.65 8.53
CA ALA A 676 -25.83 -5.77 9.34
C ALA A 676 -26.28 -5.74 10.81
N LYS A 677 -27.58 -5.54 11.08
CA LYS A 677 -28.13 -5.54 12.46
C LYS A 677 -27.95 -6.88 13.19
N THR A 678 -27.97 -8.00 12.48
CA THR A 678 -27.74 -9.34 13.05
C THR A 678 -26.25 -9.69 13.19
N GLY A 679 -25.33 -8.77 12.85
CA GLY A 679 -23.89 -8.95 12.96
C GLY A 679 -23.22 -9.69 11.79
N SER A 680 -23.96 -10.03 10.73
CA SER A 680 -23.46 -10.69 9.52
C SER A 680 -22.94 -9.68 8.49
N LEU A 681 -21.90 -8.94 8.89
CA LEU A 681 -21.35 -7.81 8.12
C LEU A 681 -20.81 -8.20 6.75
N THR A 682 -20.10 -9.34 6.66
CA THR A 682 -19.53 -9.83 5.39
C THR A 682 -20.62 -10.10 4.35
N ALA A 683 -21.68 -10.79 4.75
CA ALA A 683 -22.82 -11.07 3.87
C ALA A 683 -23.56 -9.78 3.44
N ALA A 684 -23.69 -8.79 4.33
CA ALA A 684 -24.27 -7.49 3.99
C ALA A 684 -23.44 -6.75 2.91
N TYR A 685 -22.10 -6.77 3.03
CA TYR A 685 -21.20 -6.15 2.05
C TYR A 685 -21.07 -6.95 0.74
N GLU A 686 -21.22 -8.28 0.77
CA GLU A 686 -21.35 -9.10 -0.44
C GLU A 686 -22.59 -8.69 -1.24
N VAL A 687 -23.75 -8.56 -0.60
CA VAL A 687 -24.99 -8.08 -1.24
C VAL A 687 -24.77 -6.70 -1.87
N MET A 688 -24.23 -5.74 -1.12
CA MET A 688 -23.90 -4.40 -1.60
C MET A 688 -22.95 -4.40 -2.81
N THR A 689 -21.96 -5.30 -2.80
CA THR A 689 -21.01 -5.49 -3.91
C THR A 689 -21.68 -6.10 -5.14
N THR A 690 -22.64 -7.02 -4.97
CA THR A 690 -23.43 -7.56 -6.10
C THR A 690 -24.36 -6.52 -6.71
N LEU A 691 -25.04 -5.69 -5.89
CA LEU A 691 -25.87 -4.59 -6.37
C LEU A 691 -25.04 -3.57 -7.16
N LYS A 692 -23.90 -3.13 -6.60
CA LYS A 692 -22.98 -2.16 -7.22
C LYS A 692 -22.31 -2.67 -8.51
N SER A 693 -22.11 -3.98 -8.65
CA SER A 693 -21.48 -4.57 -9.84
C SER A 693 -22.47 -4.97 -10.93
N SER A 694 -23.78 -4.99 -10.64
CA SER A 694 -24.81 -5.26 -11.63
C SER A 694 -24.98 -4.11 -12.64
N ASN A 695 -25.00 -4.43 -13.94
CA ASN A 695 -25.08 -3.43 -15.00
C ASN A 695 -26.41 -2.66 -15.02
N VAL A 696 -27.48 -3.27 -14.50
CA VAL A 696 -28.80 -2.66 -14.36
C VAL A 696 -28.74 -1.41 -13.48
N PHE A 697 -28.06 -1.50 -12.33
CA PHE A 697 -27.97 -0.38 -11.37
C PHE A 697 -26.75 0.52 -11.62
N TYR A 698 -25.68 0.01 -12.24
CA TYR A 698 -24.42 0.74 -12.44
C TYR A 698 -24.58 2.08 -13.19
N HIS A 699 -25.45 2.16 -14.20
CA HIS A 699 -25.68 3.39 -14.98
C HIS A 699 -26.77 4.29 -14.38
N SER A 700 -27.53 3.81 -13.38
CA SER A 700 -28.61 4.58 -12.73
C SER A 700 -28.07 5.36 -11.53
N GLN A 701 -28.11 6.70 -11.61
CA GLN A 701 -27.61 7.57 -10.55
C GLN A 701 -28.43 7.41 -9.25
N THR A 702 -29.75 7.28 -9.37
CA THR A 702 -30.68 7.06 -8.25
C THR A 702 -30.42 5.71 -7.57
N ALA A 703 -30.23 4.63 -8.35
CA ALA A 703 -29.94 3.31 -7.79
C ALA A 703 -28.57 3.29 -7.07
N LEU A 704 -27.52 3.84 -7.69
CA LEU A 704 -26.21 3.95 -7.03
C LEU A 704 -26.26 4.80 -5.76
N PHE A 705 -27.02 5.90 -5.74
CA PHE A 705 -27.21 6.71 -4.53
C PHE A 705 -27.83 5.88 -3.40
N LEU A 706 -28.92 5.17 -3.66
CA LEU A 706 -29.58 4.30 -2.67
C LEU A 706 -28.68 3.15 -2.19
N ILE A 707 -27.89 2.55 -3.08
CA ILE A 707 -26.89 1.54 -2.72
C ILE A 707 -25.83 2.13 -1.78
N GLN A 708 -25.32 3.33 -2.04
CA GLN A 708 -24.34 3.97 -1.16
C GLN A 708 -24.94 4.41 0.19
N VAL A 709 -26.21 4.83 0.23
CA VAL A 709 -26.95 5.11 1.48
C VAL A 709 -27.12 3.84 2.31
N GLY A 710 -27.55 2.73 1.70
CA GLY A 710 -27.64 1.44 2.37
C GLY A 710 -26.27 0.96 2.87
N TRP A 711 -25.20 1.13 2.07
CA TRP A 711 -23.83 0.75 2.43
C TRP A 711 -23.34 1.50 3.67
N PHE A 712 -23.45 2.84 3.72
CA PHE A 712 -23.03 3.56 4.92
C PHE A 712 -23.92 3.25 6.13
N THR A 713 -25.21 2.95 5.92
CA THR A 713 -26.11 2.59 7.02
C THR A 713 -25.73 1.21 7.62
N CYS A 714 -25.40 0.23 6.78
CA CYS A 714 -24.81 -1.04 7.23
C CYS A 714 -23.49 -0.83 7.98
N ALA A 715 -22.62 0.05 7.46
CA ALA A 715 -21.31 0.31 8.06
C ALA A 715 -21.38 1.13 9.37
N LEU A 716 -22.39 1.98 9.54
CA LEU A 716 -22.71 2.63 10.83
C LEU A 716 -23.17 1.61 11.87
N HIS A 717 -24.06 0.68 11.51
CA HIS A 717 -24.42 -0.44 12.39
C HIS A 717 -23.24 -1.35 12.72
N ALA A 718 -22.20 -1.38 11.87
CA ALA A 718 -20.97 -2.13 12.05
C ALA A 718 -19.88 -1.42 12.88
N ASN A 719 -20.00 -0.10 13.10
CA ASN A 719 -18.90 0.78 13.51
C ASN A 719 -17.63 0.67 12.63
N ASP A 720 -17.80 0.51 11.32
CA ASP A 720 -16.72 0.32 10.34
C ASP A 720 -16.27 1.65 9.69
N ASP A 721 -15.26 2.30 10.30
CA ASP A 721 -14.64 3.56 9.83
C ASP A 721 -13.99 3.44 8.42
N GLU A 722 -13.51 2.25 8.03
CA GLU A 722 -12.86 2.06 6.72
C GLU A 722 -13.89 2.12 5.59
N SER A 723 -14.95 1.31 5.69
CA SER A 723 -16.04 1.30 4.71
C SER A 723 -16.74 2.66 4.65
N LEU A 724 -16.95 3.31 5.80
CA LEU A 724 -17.56 4.64 5.86
C LEU A 724 -16.69 5.72 5.22
N SER A 725 -15.39 5.71 5.48
CA SER A 725 -14.43 6.55 4.77
C SER A 725 -14.43 6.29 3.26
N GLY A 726 -14.61 5.04 2.82
CA GLY A 726 -14.78 4.67 1.42
C GLY A 726 -16.02 5.29 0.78
N VAL A 727 -17.20 5.13 1.41
CA VAL A 727 -18.48 5.67 0.93
C VAL A 727 -18.49 7.20 0.97
N ALA A 728 -17.96 7.82 2.02
CA ALA A 728 -17.83 9.28 2.13
C ALA A 728 -17.00 9.86 0.97
N ARG A 729 -15.85 9.23 0.62
CA ARG A 729 -15.05 9.63 -0.55
C ARG A 729 -15.82 9.48 -1.86
N TRP A 730 -16.71 8.49 -2.00
CA TRP A 730 -17.58 8.38 -3.18
C TRP A 730 -18.52 9.58 -3.31
N PHE A 731 -19.22 9.96 -2.23
CA PHE A 731 -20.10 11.14 -2.25
C PHE A 731 -19.33 12.42 -2.59
N LEU A 732 -18.17 12.63 -1.96
CA LEU A 732 -17.28 13.77 -2.21
C LEU A 732 -16.69 13.81 -3.64
N THR A 733 -16.60 12.65 -4.30
CA THR A 733 -16.14 12.56 -5.70
C THR A 733 -17.28 12.75 -6.69
N LYS A 734 -18.49 12.25 -6.38
CA LYS A 734 -19.66 12.30 -7.27
C LYS A 734 -20.37 13.65 -7.24
N TYR A 735 -20.42 14.28 -6.08
CA TYR A 735 -21.10 15.54 -5.79
C TYR A 735 -20.08 16.61 -5.36
N GLN A 736 -19.12 16.87 -6.23
CA GLN A 736 -18.11 17.92 -6.05
C GLN A 736 -18.79 19.30 -5.98
N PHE A 737 -18.31 20.15 -5.07
CA PHE A 737 -18.85 21.49 -4.76
C PHE A 737 -20.27 21.51 -4.17
N VAL A 738 -20.84 20.36 -3.79
CA VAL A 738 -22.14 20.29 -3.09
C VAL A 738 -21.93 20.29 -1.58
N THR A 739 -22.36 21.35 -0.89
CA THR A 739 -22.17 21.55 0.56
C THR A 739 -22.65 20.38 1.41
N ASP A 740 -23.79 19.78 1.05
CA ASP A 740 -24.35 18.64 1.78
C ASP A 740 -23.50 17.37 1.70
N SER A 741 -22.63 17.22 0.69
CA SER A 741 -21.64 16.13 0.66
C SER A 741 -20.56 16.29 1.75
N TYR A 742 -20.14 17.52 2.03
CA TYR A 742 -19.18 17.85 3.09
C TYR A 742 -19.82 17.71 4.48
N ARG A 743 -21.09 18.11 4.61
CA ARG A 743 -21.89 17.91 5.83
C ARG A 743 -22.12 16.42 6.12
N LEU A 744 -22.56 15.64 5.13
CA LEU A 744 -22.73 14.19 5.24
C LEU A 744 -21.40 13.52 5.64
N SER A 745 -20.30 13.86 4.97
CA SER A 745 -18.98 13.33 5.33
C SER A 745 -18.59 13.67 6.78
N SER A 746 -18.88 14.89 7.25
CA SER A 746 -18.62 15.30 8.64
C SER A 746 -19.52 14.53 9.63
N ALA A 747 -20.79 14.32 9.29
CA ALA A 747 -21.75 13.61 10.13
C ALA A 747 -21.41 12.11 10.26
N LEU A 748 -21.06 11.45 9.16
CA LEU A 748 -20.71 10.02 9.17
C LEU A 748 -19.57 9.73 10.13
N HIS A 749 -18.44 10.45 10.05
CA HIS A 749 -17.30 10.24 10.96
C HIS A 749 -17.60 10.69 12.41
N ARG A 750 -18.61 11.54 12.65
CA ARG A 750 -19.06 11.88 14.01
C ARG A 750 -19.93 10.79 14.64
N LEU A 751 -20.70 10.05 13.83
CA LEU A 751 -21.61 9.00 14.29
C LEU A 751 -20.90 7.67 14.60
N VAL A 752 -19.70 7.46 14.06
CA VAL A 752 -18.88 6.26 14.34
C VAL A 752 -18.23 6.34 15.71
N ASP A 753 -18.43 5.30 16.52
CA ASP A 753 -17.74 5.13 17.80
C ASP A 753 -16.42 4.37 17.58
N SER A 754 -15.41 5.08 17.05
CA SER A 754 -14.08 4.55 16.74
C SER A 754 -13.00 5.63 16.86
N ASP A 755 -11.73 5.22 16.85
CA ASP A 755 -10.53 6.07 16.98
C ASP A 755 -10.32 7.08 15.82
N ASN A 756 -11.25 7.12 14.85
CA ASN A 756 -11.26 8.05 13.72
C ASN A 756 -9.93 8.02 12.92
N ILE A 757 -9.35 6.83 12.80
CA ILE A 757 -8.05 6.61 12.17
C ILE A 757 -8.13 6.95 10.68
N TRP A 758 -9.22 6.56 10.01
CA TRP A 758 -9.38 6.79 8.58
C TRP A 758 -9.77 8.24 8.26
N TYR A 759 -10.50 8.90 9.15
CA TYR A 759 -10.77 10.34 9.07
C TYR A 759 -9.48 11.18 9.12
N ARG A 760 -8.58 10.89 10.08
CA ARG A 760 -7.35 11.67 10.32
C ARG A 760 -6.15 11.27 9.45
N ASN A 761 -6.23 10.18 8.68
CA ASN A 761 -5.07 9.68 7.94
C ASN A 761 -4.62 10.62 6.80
N SER A 762 -3.36 10.47 6.39
CA SER A 762 -2.76 11.32 5.35
C SER A 762 -3.39 11.14 3.96
N VAL A 763 -4.06 10.01 3.70
CA VAL A 763 -4.74 9.72 2.43
C VAL A 763 -6.04 10.52 2.32
N SER A 764 -6.88 10.51 3.36
CA SER A 764 -8.10 11.32 3.47
C SER A 764 -7.78 12.81 3.45
N GLN A 765 -6.75 13.24 4.20
CA GLN A 765 -6.28 14.63 4.16
C GLN A 765 -5.85 15.05 2.75
N LYS A 766 -5.02 14.25 2.05
CA LYS A 766 -4.61 14.55 0.66
C LYS A 766 -5.78 14.49 -0.34
N PHE A 767 -6.80 13.68 -0.07
CA PHE A 767 -8.02 13.64 -0.88
C PHE A 767 -8.86 14.93 -0.72
N VAL A 768 -9.19 15.32 0.51
CA VAL A 768 -9.98 16.54 0.76
C VAL A 768 -9.21 17.80 0.36
N LEU A 769 -7.88 17.83 0.56
CA LEU A 769 -7.03 18.93 0.06
C LEU A 769 -7.10 19.09 -1.46
N ARG A 770 -7.22 18.00 -2.23
CA ARG A 770 -7.41 18.09 -3.70
C ARG A 770 -8.76 18.69 -4.06
N GLN A 771 -9.82 18.39 -3.31
CA GLN A 771 -11.15 19.01 -3.50
C GLN A 771 -11.12 20.51 -3.17
N LEU A 772 -10.43 20.88 -2.09
CA LEU A 772 -10.22 22.28 -1.69
C LEU A 772 -9.38 23.05 -2.71
N LYS A 773 -8.30 22.45 -3.24
CA LYS A 773 -7.53 23.02 -4.36
C LYS A 773 -8.35 23.14 -5.64
N ALA A 774 -9.25 22.21 -5.93
CA ALA A 774 -10.13 22.29 -7.11
C ALA A 774 -11.12 23.46 -6.99
N MET A 775 -11.68 23.68 -5.80
CA MET A 775 -12.52 24.84 -5.49
C MET A 775 -11.73 26.15 -5.61
N ASP A 776 -10.57 26.23 -4.94
CA ASP A 776 -9.70 27.41 -4.98
C ASP A 776 -9.29 27.74 -6.43
N PHE A 777 -8.97 26.72 -7.25
CA PHE A 777 -8.63 26.90 -8.66
C PHE A 777 -9.82 27.36 -9.52
N SER A 778 -11.04 26.85 -9.28
CA SER A 778 -12.24 27.33 -10.01
C SER A 778 -12.64 28.77 -9.69
N LEU A 779 -12.19 29.32 -8.56
CA LEU A 779 -12.46 30.70 -8.13
C LEU A 779 -11.38 31.70 -8.56
N LEU A 780 -10.28 31.24 -9.17
CA LEU A 780 -9.21 32.12 -9.66
C LEU A 780 -9.51 32.62 -11.07
N VAL A 781 -9.40 33.94 -11.27
CA VAL A 781 -9.49 34.59 -12.59
C VAL A 781 -8.41 34.04 -13.53
N GLU A 782 -8.77 33.79 -14.80
CA GLU A 782 -7.95 33.05 -15.78
C GLU A 782 -6.49 33.54 -15.87
N GLU A 783 -6.25 34.85 -15.78
CA GLU A 783 -4.91 35.47 -15.84
C GLU A 783 -3.96 35.02 -14.71
N ARG A 784 -4.47 34.65 -13.54
CA ARG A 784 -3.68 34.15 -12.40
C ARG A 784 -3.62 32.63 -12.31
N SER A 785 -4.42 31.92 -13.11
CA SER A 785 -4.50 30.45 -13.08
C SER A 785 -3.22 29.75 -13.57
N GLN A 786 -2.45 30.42 -14.44
CA GLN A 786 -1.37 29.78 -15.22
C GLN A 786 -0.01 29.72 -14.51
N SER A 787 0.24 30.53 -13.47
CA SER A 787 1.59 30.71 -12.90
C SER A 787 1.89 29.99 -11.58
N HIS A 788 0.87 29.48 -10.87
CA HIS A 788 1.04 28.97 -9.50
C HIS A 788 0.54 27.54 -9.23
N PHE A 789 -0.16 26.90 -10.18
CA PHE A 789 -0.66 25.54 -10.02
C PHE A 789 -0.18 24.64 -11.17
N GLN A 790 0.81 23.79 -10.91
CA GLN A 790 1.36 22.83 -11.88
C GLN A 790 0.37 21.70 -12.24
N GLU A 791 -0.58 21.39 -11.36
CA GLU A 791 -1.59 20.33 -11.57
C GLU A 791 -2.97 20.93 -11.86
N ARG A 792 -3.54 20.65 -13.03
CA ARG A 792 -4.97 20.90 -13.32
C ARG A 792 -5.83 19.92 -12.51
N ALA A 793 -6.63 20.44 -11.59
CA ALA A 793 -7.57 19.62 -10.85
C ALA A 793 -8.68 19.06 -11.76
N SER A 794 -9.03 17.79 -11.58
CA SER A 794 -10.10 17.15 -12.35
C SER A 794 -11.48 17.49 -11.80
N TYR A 795 -12.34 18.05 -12.64
CA TYR A 795 -13.76 18.28 -12.34
C TYR A 795 -14.60 17.05 -12.64
N THR A 796 -15.34 16.55 -11.65
CA THR A 796 -16.15 15.33 -11.75
C THR A 796 -17.64 15.60 -11.91
N THR A 797 -18.15 16.66 -11.27
CA THR A 797 -19.56 17.06 -11.37
C THR A 797 -19.78 17.87 -12.64
N ARG A 798 -20.86 17.53 -13.36
CA ARG A 798 -21.25 18.12 -14.64
C ARG A 798 -22.72 18.49 -14.60
N ASP A 799 -23.06 19.59 -15.25
CA ASP A 799 -24.43 20.03 -15.46
C ASP A 799 -25.18 19.13 -16.46
N ASN A 800 -26.49 19.30 -16.58
CA ASN A 800 -27.35 18.62 -17.56
C ASN A 800 -26.87 18.79 -19.01
N GLY A 801 -26.17 19.88 -19.33
CA GLY A 801 -25.49 20.09 -20.63
C GLY A 801 -24.13 19.39 -20.80
N GLY A 802 -23.64 18.68 -19.78
CA GLY A 802 -22.37 17.94 -19.81
C GLY A 802 -21.12 18.79 -19.53
N THR A 803 -21.27 20.10 -19.30
CA THR A 803 -20.22 21.04 -18.88
C THR A 803 -19.83 20.82 -17.42
N PRO A 804 -18.54 20.92 -17.04
CA PRO A 804 -18.12 20.81 -15.64
C PRO A 804 -18.70 21.96 -14.79
N MET A 805 -19.26 21.65 -13.63
CA MET A 805 -19.71 22.66 -12.67
C MET A 805 -18.49 23.22 -11.92
N MET A 806 -18.42 24.55 -11.83
CA MET A 806 -17.40 25.29 -11.09
C MET A 806 -17.96 25.75 -9.74
N ALA A 807 -17.09 25.99 -8.74
CA ALA A 807 -17.55 26.60 -7.51
C ALA A 807 -17.84 28.10 -7.72
N GLU A 808 -18.98 28.58 -7.21
CA GLU A 808 -19.37 29.99 -7.27
C GLU A 808 -18.75 30.82 -6.13
N ALA A 809 -18.49 30.19 -4.99
CA ALA A 809 -17.93 30.80 -3.79
C ALA A 809 -17.12 29.79 -2.96
N LEU A 810 -16.43 30.27 -1.92
CA LEU A 810 -15.76 29.42 -0.94
C LEU A 810 -16.79 28.69 -0.06
N ASP A 811 -16.74 27.35 -0.03
CA ASP A 811 -17.60 26.54 0.83
C ASP A 811 -17.04 26.45 2.27
N THR A 812 -17.78 27.03 3.21
CA THR A 812 -17.46 27.02 4.65
C THR A 812 -17.39 25.60 5.23
N SER A 813 -18.24 24.67 4.77
CA SER A 813 -18.26 23.28 5.25
C SER A 813 -17.03 22.49 4.76
N LEU A 814 -16.56 22.72 3.54
CA LEU A 814 -15.32 22.13 3.03
C LEU A 814 -14.08 22.65 3.79
N LEU A 815 -14.02 23.97 4.03
CA LEU A 815 -12.97 24.60 4.83
C LEU A 815 -12.94 24.04 6.26
N MET A 816 -14.11 23.90 6.90
CA MET A 816 -14.24 23.33 8.24
C MET A 816 -13.91 21.83 8.26
N LEU A 817 -14.36 21.04 7.27
CA LEU A 817 -14.04 19.61 7.16
C LEU A 817 -12.53 19.39 7.10
N TYR A 818 -11.82 20.12 6.24
CA TYR A 818 -10.36 19.98 6.13
C TYR A 818 -9.61 20.53 7.36
N GLY A 819 -10.06 21.66 7.91
CA GLY A 819 -9.52 22.21 9.15
C GLY A 819 -9.67 21.24 10.34
N ASN A 820 -10.82 20.58 10.46
CA ASN A 820 -11.09 19.58 11.49
C ASN A 820 -10.23 18.30 11.30
N MET A 821 -10.01 17.84 10.07
CA MET A 821 -9.07 16.74 9.78
C MET A 821 -7.63 17.08 10.21
N LEU A 822 -7.16 18.30 9.93
CA LEU A 822 -5.84 18.78 10.35
C LEU A 822 -5.75 18.93 11.87
N TYR A 823 -6.81 19.44 12.51
CA TYR A 823 -6.91 19.58 13.96
C TYR A 823 -6.88 18.20 14.66
N ALA A 824 -7.62 17.21 14.15
CA ALA A 824 -7.57 15.81 14.60
C ALA A 824 -6.17 15.19 14.39
N GLY A 825 -5.51 15.53 13.28
CA GLY A 825 -4.09 15.26 13.02
C GLY A 825 -3.10 16.10 13.85
N ARG A 826 -3.56 16.77 14.93
CA ARG A 826 -2.80 17.64 15.84
C ARG A 826 -2.01 18.76 15.15
N SER A 827 -2.38 19.13 13.93
CA SER A 827 -1.72 20.10 13.05
C SER A 827 -2.35 21.49 13.18
N TYR A 828 -2.43 21.98 14.43
CA TYR A 828 -3.23 23.14 14.83
C TYR A 828 -2.89 24.43 14.08
N THR A 829 -1.61 24.71 13.81
CA THR A 829 -1.18 25.91 13.06
C THR A 829 -1.75 25.93 11.64
N TYR A 830 -1.80 24.78 10.97
CA TYR A 830 -2.41 24.66 9.65
C TYR A 830 -3.94 24.70 9.73
N ALA A 831 -4.55 24.04 10.72
CA ALA A 831 -5.99 24.07 10.94
C ALA A 831 -6.53 25.51 11.16
N ILE A 832 -5.82 26.33 11.95
CA ILE A 832 -6.15 27.74 12.20
C ILE A 832 -6.27 28.51 10.89
N ASN A 833 -5.39 28.31 9.91
CA ASN A 833 -5.46 29.01 8.62
C ASN A 833 -6.77 28.71 7.87
N TYR A 834 -7.24 27.45 7.88
CA TYR A 834 -8.51 27.08 7.24
C TYR A 834 -9.73 27.54 8.02
N PHE A 835 -9.68 27.52 9.36
CA PHE A 835 -10.75 28.08 10.17
C PHE A 835 -10.84 29.61 10.08
N LEU A 836 -9.72 30.32 9.92
CA LEU A 836 -9.71 31.76 9.64
C LEU A 836 -10.28 32.08 8.24
N ARG A 837 -9.98 31.25 7.23
CA ARG A 837 -10.64 31.33 5.91
C ARG A 837 -12.16 31.11 6.03
N ALA A 838 -12.60 30.12 6.82
CA ALA A 838 -14.01 29.86 7.06
C ALA A 838 -14.69 31.02 7.81
N LEU A 839 -14.04 31.59 8.82
CA LEU A 839 -14.52 32.76 9.56
C LEU A 839 -14.62 34.02 8.69
N ALA A 840 -13.74 34.17 7.69
CA ALA A 840 -13.80 35.30 6.76
C ALA A 840 -15.08 35.27 5.91
N VAL A 841 -15.58 34.07 5.58
CA VAL A 841 -16.85 33.84 4.86
C VAL A 841 -18.05 33.95 5.81
N ASP A 842 -18.01 33.27 6.96
CA ASP A 842 -19.10 33.25 7.95
C ASP A 842 -18.60 33.70 9.33
N ARG A 843 -18.61 35.02 9.55
CA ARG A 843 -18.04 35.67 10.73
C ARG A 843 -18.80 35.40 12.03
N CYS A 844 -20.10 35.14 11.93
CA CYS A 844 -21.01 35.01 13.07
C CYS A 844 -21.15 33.56 13.56
N ASN A 845 -20.49 32.60 12.91
CA ASN A 845 -20.67 31.19 13.20
C ASN A 845 -19.95 30.76 14.48
N SER A 846 -20.73 30.51 15.53
CA SER A 846 -20.24 30.04 16.83
C SER A 846 -19.38 28.77 16.72
N ALA A 847 -19.67 27.84 15.80
CA ALA A 847 -18.89 26.61 15.65
C ALA A 847 -17.47 26.88 15.10
N ILE A 848 -17.32 27.83 14.17
CA ILE A 848 -16.01 28.23 13.63
C ILE A 848 -15.18 28.92 14.71
N GLN A 849 -15.82 29.85 15.45
CA GLN A 849 -15.19 30.55 16.58
C GLN A 849 -14.73 29.57 17.66
N PHE A 850 -15.53 28.53 17.97
CA PHE A 850 -15.15 27.49 18.92
C PHE A 850 -13.99 26.62 18.43
N SER A 851 -14.00 26.17 17.18
CA SER A 851 -12.88 25.42 16.58
C SER A 851 -11.59 26.24 16.57
N LEU A 852 -11.65 27.54 16.29
CA LEU A 852 -10.51 28.46 16.43
C LEU A 852 -10.02 28.52 17.87
N ALA A 853 -10.92 28.77 18.83
CA ALA A 853 -10.59 28.85 20.25
C ALA A 853 -9.82 27.61 20.73
N LEU A 854 -10.35 26.42 20.44
CA LEU A 854 -9.70 25.15 20.78
C LEU A 854 -8.38 24.94 20.05
N ALA A 855 -8.27 25.30 18.77
CA ALA A 855 -7.02 25.16 18.02
C ALA A 855 -5.89 26.05 18.59
N TYR A 856 -6.20 27.30 18.97
CA TYR A 856 -5.26 28.18 19.65
C TYR A 856 -4.89 27.65 21.05
N VAL A 857 -5.87 27.25 21.87
CA VAL A 857 -5.62 26.71 23.22
C VAL A 857 -4.75 25.44 23.16
N HIS A 858 -5.10 24.47 22.32
CA HIS A 858 -4.31 23.24 22.17
C HIS A 858 -2.94 23.46 21.51
N TRP A 859 -2.79 24.49 20.66
CA TRP A 859 -1.47 24.91 20.21
C TRP A 859 -0.62 25.48 21.33
N ALA A 860 -1.16 26.35 22.19
CA ALA A 860 -0.41 26.89 23.33
C ALA A 860 0.03 25.82 24.34
N LEU A 861 -0.70 24.71 24.46
CA LEU A 861 -0.32 23.56 25.27
C LEU A 861 0.81 22.70 24.64
N LYS A 862 1.15 22.88 23.36
CA LYS A 862 2.30 22.20 22.74
C LYS A 862 3.63 22.77 23.26
N ARG A 863 4.64 21.87 23.36
CA ARG A 863 6.02 22.24 23.71
C ARG A 863 6.60 23.33 22.79
N GLN A 864 6.25 23.28 21.49
CA GLN A 864 6.76 24.14 20.41
C GLN A 864 6.10 25.54 20.31
N ALA A 865 5.15 25.90 21.18
CA ALA A 865 4.53 27.22 21.14
C ALA A 865 5.48 28.32 21.66
N GLU A 866 5.84 29.26 20.78
CA GLU A 866 6.82 30.33 21.05
C GLU A 866 6.35 31.30 22.14
N ASN A 867 5.18 31.92 21.96
CA ASN A 867 4.56 32.82 22.94
C ASN A 867 3.20 32.26 23.41
N ARG A 868 3.25 31.29 24.32
CA ARG A 868 2.07 30.60 24.86
C ARG A 868 1.01 31.55 25.39
N GLN A 869 1.41 32.64 26.05
CA GLN A 869 0.46 33.58 26.66
C GLN A 869 -0.33 34.36 25.59
N GLN A 870 0.34 34.84 24.54
CA GLN A 870 -0.32 35.52 23.43
C GLN A 870 -1.26 34.58 22.66
N ILE A 871 -0.82 33.33 22.42
CA ILE A 871 -1.62 32.30 21.75
C ILE A 871 -2.87 31.94 22.60
N LEU A 872 -2.72 31.81 23.93
CA LEU A 872 -3.86 31.62 24.85
C LEU A 872 -4.83 32.81 24.83
N MET A 873 -4.32 34.05 24.85
CA MET A 873 -5.16 35.25 24.78
C MET A 873 -5.98 35.29 23.48
N GLN A 874 -5.40 34.89 22.34
CA GLN A 874 -6.12 34.76 21.07
C GLN A 874 -7.20 33.67 21.15
N GLY A 875 -6.88 32.49 21.69
CA GLY A 875 -7.85 31.41 21.87
C GLY A 875 -9.02 31.79 22.80
N LEU A 876 -8.73 32.48 23.90
CA LEU A 876 -9.75 32.95 24.86
C LEU A 876 -10.61 34.09 24.29
N ALA A 877 -10.08 34.93 23.39
CA ALA A 877 -10.88 35.92 22.68
C ALA A 877 -11.94 35.25 21.77
N PHE A 878 -11.53 34.25 20.98
CA PHE A 878 -12.48 33.47 20.17
C PHE A 878 -13.47 32.65 21.03
N LEU A 879 -13.03 32.12 22.18
CA LEU A 879 -13.90 31.43 23.13
C LEU A 879 -14.98 32.37 23.72
N THR A 880 -14.61 33.63 23.97
CA THR A 880 -15.53 34.66 24.49
C THR A 880 -16.57 35.05 23.44
N ALA A 881 -16.16 35.19 22.18
CA ALA A 881 -17.08 35.43 21.06
C ALA A 881 -18.07 34.27 20.89
N TYR A 882 -17.59 33.01 20.92
CA TYR A 882 -18.43 31.81 20.92
C TYR A 882 -19.44 31.82 22.07
N TYR A 883 -18.99 32.12 23.30
CA TYR A 883 -19.85 32.15 24.47
C TYR A 883 -20.95 33.21 24.33
N GLN A 884 -20.62 34.43 23.88
CA GLN A 884 -21.59 35.48 23.60
C GLN A 884 -22.63 35.04 22.55
N GLY A 885 -22.17 34.55 21.39
CA GLY A 885 -23.06 34.08 20.33
C GLY A 885 -24.01 32.95 20.76
N ARG A 886 -23.58 32.08 21.69
CA ARG A 886 -24.45 31.04 22.29
C ARG A 886 -25.40 31.56 23.37
N GLN A 887 -25.03 32.60 24.12
CA GLN A 887 -25.93 33.25 25.08
C GLN A 887 -27.07 34.01 24.37
N ASP A 888 -26.76 34.64 23.24
CA ASP A 888 -27.70 35.43 22.45
C ASP A 888 -28.65 34.57 21.59
N ALA A 889 -28.29 33.31 21.29
CA ALA A 889 -29.07 32.37 20.46
C ALA A 889 -30.43 31.92 21.04
N GLY A 890 -30.83 32.39 22.22
CA GLY A 890 -32.17 32.23 22.78
C GLY A 890 -32.50 30.88 23.46
N SER A 891 -32.00 29.76 22.93
CA SER A 891 -32.25 28.40 23.47
C SER A 891 -31.44 28.09 24.72
N VAL A 892 -32.01 27.38 25.70
CA VAL A 892 -31.34 27.07 26.97
C VAL A 892 -30.31 25.95 26.81
N SER A 893 -30.52 24.98 25.90
CA SER A 893 -29.55 23.91 25.64
C SER A 893 -28.23 24.47 25.08
N GLN A 894 -28.31 25.44 24.16
CA GLN A 894 -27.15 26.15 23.62
C GLN A 894 -26.41 26.98 24.67
N ARG A 895 -27.12 27.55 25.65
CA ARG A 895 -26.51 28.23 26.81
C ARG A 895 -25.79 27.24 27.72
N GLN A 896 -26.39 26.07 27.96
CA GLN A 896 -25.77 25.01 28.76
C GLN A 896 -24.49 24.46 28.09
N GLU A 897 -24.52 24.23 26.77
CA GLU A 897 -23.36 23.87 25.95
C GLU A 897 -22.21 24.88 26.15
N ALA A 898 -22.51 26.18 26.08
CA ALA A 898 -21.53 27.25 26.23
C ALA A 898 -20.93 27.32 27.64
N GLU A 899 -21.75 27.20 28.68
CA GLU A 899 -21.27 27.11 30.07
C GLU A 899 -20.33 25.90 30.25
N PHE A 900 -20.74 24.72 29.79
CA PHE A 900 -19.91 23.52 29.85
C PHE A 900 -18.58 23.69 29.11
N ASN A 901 -18.61 24.15 27.85
CA ASN A 901 -17.42 24.26 27.00
C ASN A 901 -16.41 25.30 27.51
N VAL A 902 -16.86 26.42 28.07
CA VAL A 902 -15.95 27.39 28.71
C VAL A 902 -15.35 26.79 29.99
N GLY A 903 -16.16 26.10 30.81
CA GLY A 903 -15.67 25.36 31.98
C GLY A 903 -14.61 24.31 31.62
N ARG A 904 -14.85 23.50 30.58
CA ARG A 904 -13.89 22.51 30.06
C ARG A 904 -12.60 23.16 29.56
N THR A 905 -12.69 24.32 28.91
CA THR A 905 -11.50 25.04 28.41
C THR A 905 -10.64 25.56 29.56
N TYR A 906 -11.23 26.18 30.59
CA TYR A 906 -10.50 26.60 31.80
C TYR A 906 -9.89 25.41 32.55
N HIS A 907 -10.60 24.29 32.62
CA HIS A 907 -10.10 23.05 33.23
C HIS A 907 -8.89 22.50 32.44
N ALA A 908 -8.95 22.47 31.11
CA ALA A 908 -7.87 21.96 30.25
C ALA A 908 -6.55 22.75 30.36
N ILE A 909 -6.62 24.06 30.63
CA ILE A 909 -5.43 24.90 30.89
C ILE A 909 -5.02 24.96 32.38
N GLY A 910 -5.70 24.20 33.26
CA GLY A 910 -5.39 24.11 34.69
C GLY A 910 -5.96 25.22 35.58
N LEU A 911 -6.78 26.13 35.05
CA LEU A 911 -7.42 27.21 35.82
C LEU A 911 -8.72 26.72 36.49
N LEU A 912 -8.58 25.71 37.35
CA LEU A 912 -9.70 24.96 37.94
C LEU A 912 -10.70 25.85 38.70
N HIS A 913 -10.21 26.86 39.44
CA HIS A 913 -11.06 27.82 40.15
C HIS A 913 -11.96 28.67 39.23
N LEU A 914 -11.55 28.89 37.98
CA LEU A 914 -12.40 29.55 36.97
C LEU A 914 -13.38 28.57 36.33
N SER A 915 -13.08 27.26 36.31
CA SER A 915 -13.99 26.26 35.71
C SER A 915 -15.20 25.93 36.58
N VAL A 916 -15.07 25.94 37.92
CA VAL A 916 -16.13 25.54 38.86
C VAL A 916 -17.43 26.34 38.67
N PRO A 917 -17.43 27.70 38.61
CA PRO A 917 -18.66 28.47 38.47
C PRO A 917 -19.41 28.21 37.15
N TYR A 918 -18.69 27.83 36.08
CA TYR A 918 -19.29 27.49 34.79
C TYR A 918 -19.98 26.12 34.84
N TYR A 919 -19.34 25.11 35.46
CA TYR A 919 -20.00 23.82 35.69
C TYR A 919 -21.22 23.94 36.63
N GLU A 920 -21.14 24.78 37.67
CA GLU A 920 -22.28 25.02 38.57
C GLU A 920 -23.47 25.67 37.84
N ARG A 921 -23.24 26.63 36.93
CA ARG A 921 -24.29 27.17 36.06
C ARG A 921 -24.82 26.13 35.07
N CYS A 922 -23.94 25.32 34.47
CA CYS A 922 -24.33 24.20 33.61
C CYS A 922 -25.27 23.20 34.31
N LEU A 923 -25.03 22.90 35.59
CA LEU A 923 -25.91 22.06 36.41
C LEU A 923 -27.26 22.74 36.69
N GLN A 924 -27.27 24.04 37.00
CA GLN A 924 -28.51 24.80 37.25
C GLN A 924 -29.43 24.88 36.02
N LEU A 925 -28.86 24.96 34.82
CA LEU A 925 -29.62 24.98 33.57
C LEU A 925 -30.21 23.60 33.19
N GLY A 926 -29.73 22.51 33.77
CA GLY A 926 -30.11 21.15 33.37
C GLY A 926 -31.61 20.84 33.49
N GLU A 927 -32.27 21.31 34.55
CA GLU A 927 -33.72 21.14 34.75
C GLU A 927 -34.57 21.97 33.76
N ALA A 928 -34.00 23.00 33.14
CA ALA A 928 -34.65 23.80 32.12
C ALA A 928 -34.47 23.17 30.73
N VAL A 929 -33.27 22.65 30.42
CA VAL A 929 -32.98 21.93 29.17
C VAL A 929 -33.88 20.69 29.01
N SER A 930 -34.01 19.87 30.06
CA SER A 930 -34.92 18.70 30.05
C SER A 930 -36.42 19.05 29.91
N LYS A 931 -36.80 20.33 29.98
CA LYS A 931 -38.16 20.81 29.70
C LYS A 931 -38.30 21.42 28.29
N GLU A 932 -37.20 21.84 27.68
CA GLU A 932 -37.16 22.42 26.32
C GLU A 932 -37.03 21.33 25.25
N ASP A 933 -36.04 20.44 25.38
CA ASP A 933 -35.70 19.41 24.38
C ASP A 933 -36.45 18.08 24.59
N GLY A 934 -37.29 17.99 25.64
CA GLY A 934 -37.86 16.72 26.10
C GLY A 934 -36.82 15.82 26.78
N ASN A 935 -37.13 14.53 26.91
CA ASN A 935 -36.27 13.58 27.63
C ASN A 935 -35.11 13.01 26.77
N ASP A 936 -34.70 13.71 25.72
CA ASP A 936 -33.60 13.31 24.85
C ASP A 936 -32.26 13.65 25.53
N SER A 937 -31.63 12.62 26.11
CA SER A 937 -30.50 12.78 27.03
C SER A 937 -29.21 13.26 26.38
N ASN A 938 -29.13 13.25 25.04
CA ASN A 938 -27.90 13.55 24.29
C ASN A 938 -27.47 15.02 24.34
N ASN A 939 -28.42 15.96 24.53
CA ASN A 939 -28.13 17.40 24.53
C ASN A 939 -27.89 17.99 25.93
N ASN A 940 -28.03 17.21 27.01
CA ASN A 940 -27.92 17.71 28.37
C ASN A 940 -26.52 17.46 28.96
N PHE A 941 -25.80 18.53 29.31
CA PHE A 941 -24.42 18.48 29.78
C PHE A 941 -24.25 18.26 31.30
N VAL A 942 -25.35 17.97 32.03
CA VAL A 942 -25.34 17.79 33.50
C VAL A 942 -24.36 16.70 33.96
N THR A 943 -24.37 15.52 33.34
CA THR A 943 -23.58 14.37 33.80
C THR A 943 -22.08 14.59 33.57
N GLN A 944 -21.71 15.19 32.43
CA GLN A 944 -20.34 15.53 32.10
C GLN A 944 -19.82 16.67 32.98
N ALA A 945 -20.66 17.67 33.31
CA ALA A 945 -20.32 18.74 34.25
C ALA A 945 -20.14 18.23 35.70
N ALA A 946 -21.04 17.34 36.14
CA ALA A 946 -20.96 16.68 37.44
C ALA A 946 -19.68 15.84 37.57
N LEU A 947 -19.32 15.06 36.54
CA LEU A 947 -18.08 14.29 36.50
C LEU A 947 -16.83 15.19 36.54
N ALA A 948 -16.85 16.33 35.83
CA ALA A 948 -15.76 17.30 35.85
C ALA A 948 -15.57 17.98 37.22
N LEU A 949 -16.66 18.23 37.96
CA LEU A 949 -16.60 18.74 39.34
C LEU A 949 -16.19 17.67 40.36
N GLN A 950 -16.73 16.46 40.25
CA GLN A 950 -16.37 15.32 41.09
C GLN A 950 -14.86 15.04 41.02
N SER A 951 -14.32 14.91 39.80
CA SER A 951 -12.89 14.68 39.57
C SER A 951 -12.02 15.83 40.09
N HIS A 952 -12.46 17.09 39.92
CA HIS A 952 -11.76 18.25 40.49
C HIS A 952 -11.70 18.19 42.03
N TRP A 953 -12.83 17.96 42.71
CA TRP A 953 -12.87 17.94 44.17
C TRP A 953 -12.21 16.72 44.79
N ALA A 954 -12.26 15.55 44.12
CA ALA A 954 -11.47 14.39 44.49
C ALA A 954 -9.96 14.69 44.40
N ALA A 955 -9.52 15.33 43.31
CA ALA A 955 -8.12 15.75 43.13
C ALA A 955 -7.67 16.82 44.14
N SER A 956 -8.58 17.67 44.62
CA SER A 956 -8.30 18.64 45.70
C SER A 956 -8.47 18.08 47.12
N GLY A 957 -8.85 16.80 47.27
CA GLY A 957 -9.06 16.12 48.56
C GLY A 957 -10.41 16.39 49.25
N ASP A 958 -11.33 17.16 48.65
CA ASP A 958 -12.69 17.35 49.20
C ASP A 958 -13.63 16.22 48.74
N MET A 959 -13.41 15.05 49.33
CA MET A 959 -14.25 13.87 49.08
C MET A 959 -15.72 14.08 49.49
N SER A 960 -16.01 14.99 50.43
CA SER A 960 -17.39 15.25 50.86
C SER A 960 -18.21 15.92 49.76
N ARG A 961 -17.64 16.92 49.08
CA ARG A 961 -18.31 17.55 47.92
C ARG A 961 -18.35 16.62 46.72
N ALA A 962 -17.28 15.88 46.44
CA ALA A 962 -17.26 14.88 45.37
C ALA A 962 -18.38 13.84 45.54
N GLN A 963 -18.54 13.28 46.75
CA GLN A 963 -19.61 12.34 47.09
C GLN A 963 -21.00 12.96 46.92
N LYS A 964 -21.21 14.20 47.37
CA LYS A 964 -22.50 14.90 47.23
C LYS A 964 -22.92 15.13 45.77
N ILE A 965 -21.98 15.51 44.88
CA ILE A 965 -22.31 15.63 43.46
C ILE A 965 -22.57 14.26 42.83
N THR A 966 -21.80 13.24 43.22
CA THR A 966 -21.99 11.86 42.72
C THR A 966 -23.41 11.39 43.06
N GLN A 967 -23.81 11.51 44.33
CA GLN A 967 -25.14 11.11 44.82
C GLN A 967 -26.30 11.86 44.17
N ARG A 968 -26.09 13.10 43.71
CA ARG A 968 -27.15 13.95 43.16
C ARG A 968 -27.31 13.87 41.65
N TYR A 969 -26.25 13.59 40.90
CA TYR A 969 -26.23 13.71 39.43
C TYR A 969 -25.59 12.54 38.68
N LEU A 970 -24.93 11.59 39.37
CA LEU A 970 -24.18 10.48 38.75
C LEU A 970 -24.63 9.09 39.25
N VAL A 971 -25.67 9.01 40.09
CA VAL A 971 -26.32 7.75 40.42
C VAL A 971 -27.31 7.42 39.31
N ILE A 972 -27.18 6.22 38.75
CA ILE A 972 -28.17 5.62 37.86
C ILE A 972 -29.17 4.91 38.77
N GLU A 973 -30.47 5.22 38.63
CA GLU A 973 -31.57 4.51 39.32
C GLU A 973 -31.91 3.18 38.61
#